data_AF-A0A0M8NQ92-F1
#
_entry.id   AF-A0A0M8NQ92-F1
#
_cell.length_a   1.000
_cell.length_b   1.000
_cell.length_c   1.000
_cell.angle_alpha   90.00
_cell.angle_beta   90.00
_cell.angle_gamma   90.00
#
_symmetry.space_group_name_H-M   'P 1'
#
loop_
_entity.id
_entity.type
_entity.pdbx_description
1 polymer ?
#
loop_
_entity_poly.entity_id
_entity_poly.type
_entity_poly.pdbx_seq_one_letter_code
_entity_poly.pdbx_strand_id
1 'polypeptide(L)'
;MAKIRFILGVIALLSTIVHAVSTGKHDLRRVKRQSSAERLVFAHFMIGITSNRNSASDYDDDMKRAKSLGIDAFALNIGVDPYTDQQLQLAYESAANNDMKVFLSFDFNWWHIDQATAVGQKVAQYASNPAQLLVDNKVFVSSFAGDGMDVAALRAAAGRSIFFAPNFHPATGTDISPVDGLLNWMAWPNNGNNKAPTPDRNITVADGDREYVDALGGMAYIAPVSPWFFTHFGPEVSYSKNWNFPSDLLWFNRWNEILALKPRFVEIVTWNDYGESHYIGPLNSPHTDDGASKWVNDMPHDGWLDISKPYIAAFKAGDSSPTNHISSDELVYWYRPAPRGVDCDSTDTCMVPANNGSGNYFMGRPDGWESMADSVFVVSLLTSPATVQVNSGGTVYNYEAPAGASAKEIPMGVGSQSFAVVRDGQTTLSGTSLKEIINGCVCGLYNFNAYVGTLPAGFNDFLLQDGLSSFKQGLRDQSCQPSPSLGTVPPAAPSSSTSTTFPSSPSSTTDPGKCSNAPSTVVVTVTITQTPPASTPTGGGNGGGDNSGGDDSSPGGGGGGRTCIAGTGSNNHAGLCSFCCKYGYCPSGPCTCTQYGSAVPGLPSTGIHGVPLVGEDDSYLGLCSFACDHGYCPPTACRVA
;
A
#
# COMPACT_ATOMS: atom_id res chain seq x y z
N MET A 1 -26.57 -68.58 53.39
CA MET A 1 -25.90 -67.86 54.51
C MET A 1 -25.72 -66.42 54.04
N ALA A 2 -26.78 -65.61 54.15
CA ALA A 2 -27.03 -64.64 55.23
C ALA A 2 -26.18 -63.35 55.05
N LYS A 3 -26.73 -62.14 54.89
CA LYS A 3 -28.14 -61.69 55.00
C LYS A 3 -28.25 -60.18 54.64
N ILE A 4 -29.47 -59.75 54.27
CA ILE A 4 -30.13 -58.42 54.55
C ILE A 4 -29.91 -57.29 53.50
N ARG A 5 -30.93 -56.61 52.93
CA ARG A 5 -32.43 -56.56 53.03
C ARG A 5 -33.01 -55.81 51.79
N PHE A 6 -34.05 -56.34 51.11
CA PHE A 6 -35.49 -55.91 51.07
C PHE A 6 -35.78 -54.51 50.45
N ILE A 7 -36.82 -54.21 49.65
CA ILE A 7 -37.90 -54.92 48.90
C ILE A 7 -38.55 -53.87 47.94
N LEU A 8 -39.26 -54.33 46.90
CA LEU A 8 -40.20 -53.63 46.00
C LEU A 8 -41.06 -52.56 46.71
N GLY A 9 -41.50 -51.42 46.16
CA GLY A 9 -41.92 -51.07 44.80
C GLY A 9 -43.35 -50.48 44.89
N VAL A 10 -43.57 -49.20 44.55
CA VAL A 10 -44.91 -48.63 44.29
C VAL A 10 -44.80 -47.56 43.19
N ILE A 11 -45.78 -47.62 42.29
CA ILE A 11 -45.94 -46.99 40.99
C ILE A 11 -46.78 -45.69 41.08
N ALA A 12 -46.39 -44.68 40.29
CA ALA A 12 -47.19 -43.58 39.67
C ALA A 12 -47.91 -42.57 40.60
N LEU A 13 -48.15 -41.29 40.27
CA LEU A 13 -48.25 -40.56 39.00
C LEU A 13 -48.13 -39.03 39.30
N LEU A 14 -47.89 -38.22 38.27
CA LEU A 14 -48.18 -36.77 38.09
C LEU A 14 -47.07 -35.71 38.35
N SER A 15 -46.56 -35.18 37.21
CA SER A 15 -46.14 -33.77 36.89
C SER A 15 -45.00 -33.15 37.72
N THR A 16 -43.90 -32.58 37.19
CA THR A 16 -43.65 -31.79 35.95
C THR A 16 -42.14 -31.75 35.57
N ILE A 17 -41.86 -31.90 34.26
CA ILE A 17 -41.06 -31.03 33.35
C ILE A 17 -39.51 -30.95 33.42
N VAL A 18 -38.92 -31.58 32.37
CA VAL A 18 -37.79 -31.20 31.48
C VAL A 18 -36.35 -31.18 32.02
N HIS A 19 -35.50 -32.07 31.46
CA HIS A 19 -34.23 -31.72 30.78
C HIS A 19 -33.67 -32.88 29.91
N ALA A 20 -33.29 -32.50 28.69
CA ALA A 20 -32.22 -33.01 27.81
C ALA A 20 -32.18 -34.49 27.35
N VAL A 21 -32.57 -34.72 26.09
CA VAL A 21 -31.97 -35.74 25.19
C VAL A 21 -31.91 -35.18 23.77
N SER A 22 -30.70 -34.98 23.21
CA SER A 22 -30.40 -35.16 21.77
C SER A 22 -28.96 -34.70 21.45
N THR A 23 -27.98 -35.58 21.62
CA THR A 23 -26.64 -35.43 21.01
C THR A 23 -26.37 -36.68 20.17
N GLY A 24 -26.57 -36.58 18.86
CA GLY A 24 -26.34 -37.73 17.97
C GLY A 24 -26.54 -37.50 16.47
N LYS A 25 -26.60 -36.25 15.99
CA LYS A 25 -26.76 -35.94 14.55
C LYS A 25 -25.89 -34.80 14.00
N HIS A 26 -25.01 -34.20 14.80
CA HIS A 26 -24.19 -33.07 14.36
C HIS A 26 -22.81 -33.42 13.78
N ASP A 27 -22.28 -34.63 14.00
CA ASP A 27 -20.90 -34.96 13.59
C ASP A 27 -20.74 -35.51 12.16
N LEU A 28 -21.82 -35.90 11.48
CA LEU A 28 -21.73 -36.49 10.13
C LEU A 28 -21.93 -35.49 8.99
N ARG A 29 -22.26 -34.22 9.28
CA ARG A 29 -22.22 -33.13 8.29
C ARG A 29 -20.85 -32.48 8.13
N ARG A 30 -19.92 -32.73 9.06
CA ARG A 30 -18.58 -32.13 9.06
C ARG A 30 -17.57 -32.87 8.16
N VAL A 31 -17.93 -34.05 7.65
CA VAL A 31 -17.04 -34.91 6.84
C VAL A 31 -17.39 -34.86 5.33
N LYS A 32 -18.15 -33.86 4.88
CA LYS A 32 -18.34 -33.59 3.44
C LYS A 32 -18.07 -32.12 3.08
N ARG A 33 -16.87 -31.67 3.44
CA ARG A 33 -16.19 -30.52 2.81
C ARG A 33 -14.68 -30.76 2.91
N GLN A 34 -14.22 -31.80 2.22
CA GLN A 34 -12.80 -31.97 1.94
C GLN A 34 -12.42 -30.80 1.01
N SER A 35 -11.81 -29.77 1.62
CA SER A 35 -11.16 -28.58 1.07
C SER A 35 -11.74 -27.95 -0.22
N SER A 36 -12.67 -27.01 -0.06
CA SER A 36 -12.33 -25.69 -0.61
C SER A 36 -11.22 -25.18 0.32
N ALA A 37 -10.01 -24.96 -0.17
CA ALA A 37 -8.96 -24.34 0.65
C ALA A 37 -9.57 -23.10 1.35
N GLU A 38 -9.35 -23.00 2.66
CA GLU A 38 -9.88 -21.90 3.47
C GLU A 38 -9.42 -20.57 2.84
N ARG A 39 -10.39 -19.78 2.35
CA ARG A 39 -10.14 -18.47 1.73
C ARG A 39 -10.29 -17.40 2.79
N LEU A 40 -9.16 -16.84 3.22
CA LEU A 40 -9.13 -15.79 4.23
C LEU A 40 -8.73 -14.46 3.61
N VAL A 41 -9.30 -13.39 4.15
CA VAL A 41 -8.95 -12.01 3.80
C VAL A 41 -8.38 -11.35 5.05
N PHE A 42 -7.21 -10.74 4.91
CA PHE A 42 -6.55 -9.97 5.96
C PHE A 42 -6.52 -8.49 5.58
N ALA A 43 -6.29 -7.64 6.57
CA ALA A 43 -5.90 -6.25 6.32
C ALA A 43 -4.67 -5.91 7.15
N HIS A 44 -3.69 -5.27 6.50
CA HIS A 44 -2.46 -4.86 7.13
C HIS A 44 -2.72 -3.66 8.05
N PHE A 45 -2.26 -3.72 9.29
CA PHE A 45 -2.56 -2.72 10.33
C PHE A 45 -1.27 -2.22 10.98
N MET A 46 -0.98 -0.94 10.80
CA MET A 46 0.20 -0.24 11.31
C MET A 46 0.07 0.00 12.82
N ILE A 47 0.83 -0.75 13.64
CA ILE A 47 0.90 -0.49 15.09
C ILE A 47 1.72 0.76 15.39
N GLY A 48 2.71 1.09 14.55
CA GLY A 48 3.64 2.20 14.73
C GLY A 48 3.01 3.61 14.79
N ILE A 49 1.71 3.74 14.50
CA ILE A 49 0.98 5.01 14.61
C ILE A 49 -0.12 4.98 15.69
N THR A 50 -0.12 3.97 16.56
CA THR A 50 -1.21 3.76 17.54
C THR A 50 -0.80 4.04 18.98
N SER A 51 0.30 4.76 19.19
CA SER A 51 0.84 5.03 20.53
C SER A 51 -0.12 5.78 21.47
N ASN A 52 -1.14 6.46 20.93
CA ASN A 52 -2.15 7.20 21.68
C ASN A 52 -3.36 6.37 22.14
N ARG A 53 -3.44 5.07 21.79
CA ARG A 53 -4.51 4.18 22.26
C ARG A 53 -4.23 3.74 23.70
N ASN A 54 -5.22 3.91 24.56
CA ASN A 54 -5.10 3.71 26.00
C ASN A 54 -5.87 2.48 26.50
N SER A 55 -6.74 1.91 25.66
CA SER A 55 -7.60 0.78 26.00
C SER A 55 -7.86 -0.13 24.81
N ALA A 56 -8.27 -1.37 25.07
CA ALA A 56 -8.68 -2.30 24.02
C ALA A 56 -9.89 -1.74 23.23
N SER A 57 -10.80 -1.02 23.89
CA SER A 57 -11.96 -0.42 23.22
C SER A 57 -11.59 0.61 22.15
N ASP A 58 -10.39 1.18 22.18
CA ASP A 58 -9.92 2.10 21.14
C ASP A 58 -9.67 1.38 19.79
N TYR A 59 -9.64 0.04 19.79
CA TYR A 59 -9.58 -0.80 18.59
C TYR A 59 -10.93 -1.39 18.17
N ASP A 60 -11.97 -1.28 19.00
CA ASP A 60 -13.22 -2.04 18.81
C ASP A 60 -13.92 -1.69 17.50
N ASP A 61 -13.94 -0.41 17.13
CA ASP A 61 -14.63 0.03 15.92
C ASP A 61 -13.89 -0.44 14.65
N ASP A 62 -12.56 -0.51 14.68
CA ASP A 62 -11.77 -1.12 13.61
C ASP A 62 -12.13 -2.61 13.46
N MET A 63 -12.14 -3.35 14.58
CA MET A 63 -12.43 -4.79 14.62
C MET A 63 -13.84 -5.09 14.10
N LYS A 64 -14.85 -4.37 14.61
CA LYS A 64 -16.26 -4.56 14.20
C LYS A 64 -16.45 -4.24 12.73
N ARG A 65 -15.83 -3.15 12.24
CA ARG A 65 -15.95 -2.73 10.85
C ARG A 65 -15.30 -3.73 9.91
N ALA A 66 -14.04 -4.10 10.16
CA ALA A 66 -13.34 -5.09 9.35
C ALA A 66 -14.10 -6.42 9.30
N LYS A 67 -14.59 -6.90 10.46
CA LYS A 67 -15.43 -8.10 10.54
C LYS A 67 -16.69 -8.00 9.69
N SER A 68 -17.35 -6.85 9.69
CA SER A 68 -18.60 -6.63 8.95
C SER A 68 -18.43 -6.67 7.42
N LEU A 69 -17.21 -6.43 6.94
CA LEU A 69 -16.81 -6.55 5.54
C LEU A 69 -16.41 -7.98 5.17
N GLY A 70 -16.24 -8.86 6.16
CA GLY A 70 -15.76 -10.22 5.98
C GLY A 70 -14.24 -10.34 6.01
N ILE A 71 -13.50 -9.34 6.52
CA ILE A 71 -12.07 -9.50 6.82
C ILE A 71 -11.94 -10.45 8.03
N ASP A 72 -11.03 -11.42 7.94
CA ASP A 72 -10.83 -12.51 8.91
C ASP A 72 -9.76 -12.19 9.96
N ALA A 73 -8.80 -11.33 9.65
CA ALA A 73 -7.81 -10.88 10.63
C ALA A 73 -7.15 -9.54 10.27
N PHE A 74 -6.63 -8.84 11.27
CA PHE A 74 -5.59 -7.84 11.05
C PHE A 74 -4.19 -8.46 11.12
N ALA A 75 -3.36 -8.13 10.13
CA ALA A 75 -1.91 -8.36 10.17
C ALA A 75 -1.28 -7.18 10.91
N LEU A 76 -0.93 -7.38 12.19
CA LEU A 76 -0.39 -6.31 13.05
C LEU A 76 1.09 -6.09 12.68
N ASN A 77 1.34 -5.05 11.88
CA ASN A 77 2.68 -4.61 11.49
C ASN A 77 3.40 -4.02 12.70
N ILE A 78 4.52 -4.63 13.08
CA ILE A 78 5.29 -4.22 14.26
C ILE A 78 6.75 -3.91 13.93
N GLY A 79 7.19 -2.74 14.39
CA GLY A 79 8.59 -2.40 14.57
C GLY A 79 9.10 -2.81 15.96
N VAL A 80 9.97 -1.99 16.53
CA VAL A 80 10.58 -2.20 17.86
C VAL A 80 10.29 -1.05 18.82
N ASP A 81 9.22 -0.29 18.56
CA ASP A 81 8.82 0.88 19.33
C ASP A 81 8.55 0.53 20.81
N PRO A 82 8.82 1.46 21.75
CA PRO A 82 8.68 1.21 23.19
C PRO A 82 7.24 0.90 23.63
N TYR A 83 6.23 1.29 22.85
CA TYR A 83 4.82 1.02 23.12
C TYR A 83 4.29 -0.23 22.40
N THR A 84 5.08 -0.90 21.55
CA THR A 84 4.64 -2.05 20.72
C THR A 84 3.95 -3.13 21.54
N ASP A 85 4.57 -3.56 22.65
CA ASP A 85 4.01 -4.64 23.47
C ASP A 85 2.69 -4.27 24.14
N GLN A 86 2.54 -3.00 24.57
CA GLN A 86 1.30 -2.48 25.12
C GLN A 86 0.21 -2.48 24.03
N GLN A 87 0.50 -1.92 22.85
CA GLN A 87 -0.48 -1.85 21.76
C GLN A 87 -0.88 -3.23 21.24
N LEU A 88 0.06 -4.18 21.16
CA LEU A 88 -0.27 -5.57 20.86
C LEU A 88 -1.20 -6.17 21.92
N GLN A 89 -0.97 -5.97 23.22
CA GLN A 89 -1.88 -6.48 24.26
C GLN A 89 -3.30 -5.93 24.08
N LEU A 90 -3.45 -4.62 23.84
CA LEU A 90 -4.74 -3.98 23.61
C LEU A 90 -5.43 -4.49 22.33
N ALA A 91 -4.69 -4.62 21.23
CA ALA A 91 -5.21 -5.12 19.96
C ALA A 91 -5.69 -6.59 20.06
N TYR A 92 -4.92 -7.47 20.71
CA TYR A 92 -5.32 -8.87 20.92
C TYR A 92 -6.54 -8.97 21.85
N GLU A 93 -6.62 -8.15 22.90
CA GLU A 93 -7.78 -8.10 23.79
C GLU A 93 -9.04 -7.64 23.05
N SER A 94 -8.95 -6.54 22.26
CA SER A 94 -10.07 -6.06 21.45
C SER A 94 -10.51 -7.09 20.42
N ALA A 95 -9.56 -7.74 19.74
CA ALA A 95 -9.87 -8.79 18.79
C ALA A 95 -10.63 -9.95 19.46
N ALA A 96 -10.22 -10.35 20.67
CA ALA A 96 -10.94 -11.37 21.44
C ALA A 96 -12.36 -10.91 21.82
N ASN A 97 -12.51 -9.67 22.27
CA ASN A 97 -13.81 -9.08 22.66
C ASN A 97 -14.79 -8.97 21.49
N ASN A 98 -14.29 -8.82 20.27
CA ASN A 98 -15.10 -8.64 19.06
C ASN A 98 -15.17 -9.90 18.18
N ASP A 99 -14.63 -11.03 18.66
CA ASP A 99 -14.54 -12.29 17.92
C ASP A 99 -13.89 -12.09 16.53
N MET A 100 -12.83 -11.28 16.51
CA MET A 100 -11.94 -11.05 15.38
C MET A 100 -10.65 -11.84 15.61
N LYS A 101 -9.87 -12.08 14.55
CA LYS A 101 -8.51 -12.59 14.69
C LYS A 101 -7.48 -11.52 14.38
N VAL A 102 -6.29 -11.73 14.89
CA VAL A 102 -5.09 -10.93 14.58
C VAL A 102 -3.89 -11.86 14.49
N PHE A 103 -2.84 -11.41 13.81
CA PHE A 103 -1.55 -12.08 13.82
C PHE A 103 -0.41 -11.08 13.68
N LEU A 104 0.80 -11.49 14.03
CA LEU A 104 1.98 -10.62 13.94
C LEU A 104 2.51 -10.58 12.50
N SER A 105 2.81 -9.36 12.04
CA SER A 105 3.59 -9.08 10.83
C SER A 105 4.83 -8.27 11.24
N PHE A 106 6.01 -8.86 11.13
CA PHE A 106 7.25 -8.21 11.55
C PHE A 106 7.79 -7.29 10.45
N ASP A 107 8.09 -6.03 10.77
CA ASP A 107 8.67 -5.08 9.81
C ASP A 107 10.21 -5.11 9.88
N PHE A 108 10.86 -5.68 8.86
CA PHE A 108 12.32 -5.77 8.78
C PHE A 108 13.03 -4.48 8.35
N ASN A 109 12.31 -3.36 8.21
CA ASN A 109 12.94 -2.05 8.30
C ASN A 109 13.42 -1.74 9.74
N TRP A 110 12.83 -2.39 10.74
CA TRP A 110 13.13 -2.22 12.17
C TRP A 110 13.71 -3.47 12.83
N TRP A 111 13.28 -4.64 12.37
CA TRP A 111 13.85 -5.94 12.75
C TRP A 111 15.03 -6.31 11.85
N HIS A 112 15.90 -7.19 12.33
CA HIS A 112 17.05 -7.67 11.58
C HIS A 112 17.05 -9.20 11.43
N ILE A 113 17.59 -9.70 10.32
CA ILE A 113 17.57 -11.14 9.98
C ILE A 113 18.34 -12.03 10.97
N ASP A 114 19.30 -11.46 11.71
CA ASP A 114 20.05 -12.13 12.77
C ASP A 114 19.26 -12.26 14.09
N GLN A 115 18.05 -11.66 14.15
CA GLN A 115 17.16 -11.70 15.31
C GLN A 115 16.10 -12.80 15.24
N ALA A 116 16.26 -13.81 14.38
CA ALA A 116 15.28 -14.89 14.20
C ALA A 116 14.78 -15.53 15.51
N THR A 117 15.67 -15.76 16.48
CA THR A 117 15.32 -16.26 17.82
C THR A 117 14.39 -15.30 18.58
N ALA A 118 14.65 -13.99 18.53
CA ALA A 118 13.83 -12.98 19.19
C ALA A 118 12.45 -12.84 18.52
N VAL A 119 12.38 -12.91 17.19
CA VAL A 119 11.12 -12.99 16.44
C VAL A 119 10.32 -14.21 16.90
N GLY A 120 10.95 -15.38 17.01
CA GLY A 120 10.28 -16.60 17.47
C GLY A 120 9.78 -16.48 18.91
N GLN A 121 10.57 -15.91 19.81
CA GLN A 121 10.15 -15.63 21.20
C GLN A 121 8.94 -14.68 21.25
N LYS A 122 8.90 -13.65 20.39
CA LYS A 122 7.76 -12.74 20.27
C LYS A 122 6.51 -13.48 19.78
N VAL A 123 6.64 -14.36 18.79
CA VAL A 123 5.53 -15.24 18.36
C VAL A 123 5.04 -16.10 19.52
N ALA A 124 5.93 -16.72 20.29
CA ALA A 124 5.57 -17.56 21.43
C ALA A 124 4.75 -16.80 22.49
N GLN A 125 5.06 -15.52 22.71
CA GLN A 125 4.36 -14.65 23.67
C GLN A 125 2.87 -14.48 23.35
N TYR A 126 2.49 -14.42 22.07
CA TYR A 126 1.11 -14.18 21.64
C TYR A 126 0.40 -15.44 21.10
N ALA A 127 1.13 -16.52 20.82
CA ALA A 127 0.59 -17.72 20.19
C ALA A 127 -0.61 -18.37 20.91
N SER A 128 -0.72 -18.20 22.23
CA SER A 128 -1.79 -18.80 23.06
C SER A 128 -2.98 -17.87 23.27
N ASN A 129 -2.93 -16.65 22.74
CA ASN A 129 -4.01 -15.69 22.86
C ASN A 129 -5.24 -16.17 22.05
N PRO A 130 -6.48 -16.12 22.57
CA PRO A 130 -7.67 -16.62 21.87
C PRO A 130 -7.95 -15.94 20.53
N ALA A 131 -7.48 -14.70 20.35
CA ALA A 131 -7.59 -13.94 19.11
C ALA A 131 -6.46 -14.22 18.09
N GLN A 132 -5.43 -14.99 18.46
CA GLN A 132 -4.38 -15.38 17.51
C GLN A 132 -4.99 -16.17 16.34
N LEU A 133 -4.76 -15.72 15.12
CA LEU A 133 -5.14 -16.47 13.92
C LEU A 133 -4.37 -17.79 13.87
N LEU A 134 -5.10 -18.88 13.68
CA LEU A 134 -4.55 -20.20 13.39
C LEU A 134 -4.97 -20.63 11.99
N VAL A 135 -4.02 -21.14 11.21
CA VAL A 135 -4.24 -21.71 9.87
C VAL A 135 -3.60 -23.09 9.87
N ASP A 136 -4.35 -24.09 9.39
CA ASP A 136 -3.89 -25.50 9.41
C ASP A 136 -3.43 -25.98 10.81
N ASN A 137 -4.10 -25.48 11.86
CA ASN A 137 -3.74 -25.67 13.27
C ASN A 137 -2.35 -25.13 13.68
N LYS A 138 -1.78 -24.21 12.90
CA LYS A 138 -0.52 -23.53 13.18
C LYS A 138 -0.74 -22.05 13.45
N VAL A 139 0.12 -21.44 14.27
CA VAL A 139 0.12 -19.99 14.54
C VAL A 139 0.49 -19.26 13.26
N PHE A 140 -0.41 -18.42 12.74
CA PHE A 140 -0.13 -17.66 11.53
C PHE A 140 0.79 -16.47 11.85
N VAL A 141 1.83 -16.28 11.03
CA VAL A 141 2.83 -15.23 11.18
C VAL A 141 3.28 -14.77 9.79
N SER A 142 3.49 -13.46 9.62
CA SER A 142 4.04 -12.88 8.39
C SER A 142 5.15 -11.88 8.71
N SER A 143 5.71 -11.26 7.67
CA SER A 143 6.64 -10.13 7.79
C SER A 143 6.59 -9.26 6.54
N PHE A 144 6.94 -7.99 6.69
CA PHE A 144 7.39 -7.14 5.59
C PHE A 144 8.91 -7.32 5.45
N ALA A 145 9.36 -7.78 4.27
CA ALA A 145 10.73 -8.25 4.04
C ALA A 145 11.19 -9.32 5.04
N GLY A 146 12.51 -9.45 5.23
CA GLY A 146 13.15 -10.43 6.13
C GLY A 146 13.91 -11.55 5.40
N ASP A 147 14.14 -11.39 4.10
CA ASP A 147 14.91 -12.30 3.25
C ASP A 147 16.21 -12.77 3.91
N GLY A 148 16.39 -14.09 4.01
CA GLY A 148 17.58 -14.69 4.60
C GLY A 148 17.56 -14.89 6.11
N MET A 149 16.47 -14.54 6.80
CA MET A 149 16.28 -14.89 8.21
C MET A 149 16.38 -16.41 8.44
N ASP A 150 17.02 -16.83 9.53
CA ASP A 150 17.06 -18.24 9.96
C ASP A 150 15.67 -18.71 10.44
N VAL A 151 14.86 -19.20 9.50
CA VAL A 151 13.51 -19.71 9.78
C VAL A 151 13.52 -20.93 10.71
N ALA A 152 14.62 -21.71 10.75
CA ALA A 152 14.74 -22.83 11.68
C ALA A 152 14.89 -22.34 13.12
N ALA A 153 15.72 -21.32 13.35
CA ALA A 153 15.85 -20.66 14.65
C ALA A 153 14.54 -19.99 15.10
N LEU A 154 13.84 -19.30 14.19
CA LEU A 154 12.49 -18.77 14.41
C LEU A 154 11.54 -19.86 14.93
N ARG A 155 11.42 -20.97 14.20
CA ARG A 155 10.53 -22.09 14.55
C ARG A 155 10.90 -22.73 15.89
N ALA A 156 12.19 -22.92 16.15
CA ALA A 156 12.69 -23.47 17.41
C ALA A 156 12.32 -22.57 18.60
N ALA A 157 12.51 -21.25 18.45
CA ALA A 157 12.23 -20.27 19.48
C ALA A 157 10.72 -20.03 19.71
N ALA A 158 9.89 -20.16 18.67
CA ALA A 158 8.44 -20.07 18.78
C ALA A 158 7.83 -21.18 19.66
N GLY A 159 8.49 -22.35 19.72
CA GLY A 159 8.06 -23.47 20.57
C GLY A 159 6.68 -24.05 20.22
N ARG A 160 6.07 -23.62 19.11
CA ARG A 160 4.77 -24.05 18.58
C ARG A 160 4.85 -24.12 17.05
N SER A 161 3.99 -24.93 16.44
CA SER A 161 3.91 -24.98 14.98
C SER A 161 3.42 -23.64 14.44
N ILE A 162 4.19 -23.05 13.52
CA ILE A 162 3.84 -21.78 12.85
C ILE A 162 3.52 -22.03 11.37
N PHE A 163 2.55 -21.29 10.85
CA PHE A 163 2.35 -21.06 9.43
C PHE A 163 3.04 -19.74 9.11
N PHE A 164 4.25 -19.82 8.55
CA PHE A 164 5.04 -18.63 8.28
C PHE A 164 4.93 -18.24 6.81
N ALA A 165 4.38 -17.05 6.54
CA ALA A 165 4.19 -16.51 5.21
C ALA A 165 4.76 -15.09 5.11
N PRO A 166 6.10 -14.94 4.99
CA PRO A 166 6.76 -13.64 4.92
C PRO A 166 6.63 -13.01 3.53
N ASN A 167 6.90 -11.71 3.46
CA ASN A 167 7.21 -11.03 2.22
C ASN A 167 8.69 -11.21 1.83
N PHE A 168 9.09 -12.45 1.57
CA PHE A 168 10.39 -12.71 0.92
C PHE A 168 10.27 -12.50 -0.60
N HIS A 169 11.37 -12.10 -1.22
CA HIS A 169 11.49 -11.71 -2.61
C HIS A 169 12.14 -12.81 -3.45
N PRO A 170 11.37 -13.77 -4.01
CA PRO A 170 11.91 -14.91 -4.74
C PRO A 170 12.76 -14.50 -5.96
N ALA A 171 12.44 -13.40 -6.64
CA ALA A 171 13.27 -12.89 -7.75
C ALA A 171 14.72 -12.55 -7.36
N THR A 172 15.02 -12.36 -6.08
CA THR A 172 16.38 -12.08 -5.59
C THR A 172 17.19 -13.34 -5.26
N GLY A 173 16.59 -14.53 -5.43
CA GLY A 173 17.23 -15.80 -5.13
C GLY A 173 17.11 -16.25 -3.67
N THR A 174 16.22 -15.63 -2.90
CA THR A 174 15.93 -16.02 -1.50
C THR A 174 15.47 -17.48 -1.42
N ASP A 175 16.03 -18.24 -0.47
CA ASP A 175 15.56 -19.61 -0.18
C ASP A 175 14.20 -19.57 0.51
N ILE A 176 13.18 -20.03 -0.21
CA ILE A 176 11.78 -20.10 0.24
C ILE A 176 11.37 -21.53 0.63
N SER A 177 12.28 -22.50 0.61
CA SER A 177 11.99 -23.86 1.08
C SER A 177 11.57 -23.98 2.56
N PRO A 178 11.95 -23.08 3.50
CA PRO A 178 11.57 -23.24 4.90
C PRO A 178 10.25 -22.55 5.30
N VAL A 179 9.58 -21.84 4.38
CA VAL A 179 8.32 -21.11 4.64
C VAL A 179 7.08 -21.96 4.28
N ASP A 180 5.89 -21.56 4.75
CA ASP A 180 4.61 -22.23 4.44
C ASP A 180 3.84 -21.54 3.30
N GLY A 181 4.22 -20.30 2.98
CA GLY A 181 3.67 -19.48 1.91
C GLY A 181 4.44 -18.17 1.77
N LEU A 182 4.00 -17.30 0.88
CA LEU A 182 4.59 -15.97 0.71
C LEU A 182 3.51 -14.90 0.62
N LEU A 183 3.80 -13.77 1.27
CA LEU A 183 3.10 -12.51 1.09
C LEU A 183 3.75 -11.75 -0.06
N ASN A 184 3.00 -11.43 -1.11
CA ASN A 184 3.45 -10.42 -2.07
C ASN A 184 2.99 -9.05 -1.56
N TRP A 185 3.91 -8.10 -1.41
CA TRP A 185 3.62 -6.71 -1.04
C TRP A 185 3.27 -5.82 -2.24
N MET A 186 3.62 -6.26 -3.46
CA MET A 186 3.54 -5.46 -4.67
C MET A 186 2.08 -5.27 -5.13
N ALA A 187 1.39 -4.33 -4.50
CA ALA A 187 -0.03 -4.05 -4.72
C ALA A 187 -0.29 -3.05 -5.85
N TRP A 188 0.76 -2.43 -6.41
CA TRP A 188 0.66 -1.41 -7.47
C TRP A 188 1.67 -1.65 -8.60
N PRO A 189 1.35 -1.19 -9.84
CA PRO A 189 2.32 -1.17 -10.92
C PRO A 189 3.56 -0.34 -10.56
N ASN A 190 4.75 -0.84 -10.87
CA ASN A 190 6.02 -0.19 -10.55
C ASN A 190 7.11 -0.53 -11.58
N ASN A 191 8.30 0.05 -11.45
CA ASN A 191 9.43 -0.20 -12.36
C ASN A 191 10.33 -1.38 -11.95
N GLY A 192 9.96 -2.16 -10.93
CA GLY A 192 10.74 -3.25 -10.34
C GLY A 192 11.72 -2.86 -9.24
N ASN A 193 11.81 -1.57 -8.91
CA ASN A 193 12.65 -1.05 -7.83
C ASN A 193 11.83 -0.26 -6.79
N ASN A 194 10.54 -0.63 -6.65
CA ASN A 194 9.60 0.07 -5.77
C ASN A 194 9.52 1.57 -6.06
N LYS A 195 9.39 1.93 -7.35
CA LYS A 195 9.19 3.29 -7.89
C LYS A 195 8.19 3.30 -9.03
N ALA A 196 7.65 4.46 -9.34
CA ALA A 196 6.67 4.62 -10.41
C ALA A 196 7.20 3.99 -11.72
N PRO A 197 6.33 3.37 -12.54
CA PRO A 197 6.75 2.82 -13.83
C PRO A 197 7.45 3.86 -14.70
N THR A 198 8.47 3.42 -15.43
CA THR A 198 9.18 4.21 -16.43
C THR A 198 8.84 3.70 -17.83
N PRO A 199 9.12 4.47 -18.91
CA PRO A 199 8.86 4.01 -20.27
C PRO A 199 9.54 2.67 -20.63
N ASP A 200 10.66 2.36 -19.99
CA ASP A 200 11.46 1.15 -20.18
C ASP A 200 11.14 0.01 -19.20
N ARG A 201 10.53 0.30 -18.03
CA ARG A 201 10.17 -0.71 -17.03
C ARG A 201 8.79 -0.47 -16.42
N ASN A 202 7.89 -1.40 -16.67
CA ASN A 202 6.56 -1.46 -16.07
C ASN A 202 6.22 -2.91 -15.70
N ILE A 203 6.14 -3.17 -14.40
CA ILE A 203 5.75 -4.44 -13.80
C ILE A 203 4.36 -4.23 -13.20
N THR A 204 3.38 -4.96 -13.72
CA THR A 204 2.00 -4.92 -13.23
C THR A 204 1.86 -5.79 -11.98
N VAL A 205 0.79 -5.57 -11.21
CA VAL A 205 0.45 -6.43 -10.06
C VAL A 205 0.34 -7.91 -10.47
N ALA A 206 -0.29 -8.17 -11.61
CA ALA A 206 -0.42 -9.52 -12.17
C ALA A 206 0.93 -10.14 -12.60
N ASP A 207 1.95 -9.34 -12.91
CA ASP A 207 3.29 -9.87 -13.19
C ASP A 207 3.95 -10.37 -11.89
N GLY A 208 3.80 -9.63 -10.79
CA GLY A 208 4.27 -10.05 -9.47
C GLY A 208 3.48 -11.22 -8.90
N ASP A 209 2.17 -11.31 -9.17
CA ASP A 209 1.40 -12.52 -8.86
C ASP A 209 2.03 -13.75 -9.50
N ARG A 210 2.36 -13.67 -10.80
CA ARG A 210 2.95 -14.79 -11.53
C ARG A 210 4.32 -15.16 -10.96
N GLU A 211 5.16 -14.17 -10.66
CA GLU A 211 6.46 -14.41 -10.02
C GLU A 211 6.32 -15.22 -8.72
N TYR A 212 5.44 -14.77 -7.82
CA TYR A 212 5.25 -15.43 -6.54
C TYR A 212 4.59 -16.81 -6.69
N VAL A 213 3.55 -16.92 -7.51
CA VAL A 213 2.84 -18.19 -7.73
C VAL A 213 3.76 -19.24 -8.36
N ASP A 214 4.58 -18.85 -9.34
CA ASP A 214 5.55 -19.74 -9.99
C ASP A 214 6.63 -20.18 -8.99
N ALA A 215 7.16 -19.26 -8.18
CA ALA A 215 8.15 -19.59 -7.15
C ALA A 215 7.58 -20.53 -6.07
N LEU A 216 6.33 -20.31 -5.65
CA LEU A 216 5.66 -21.10 -4.62
C LEU A 216 5.38 -22.55 -5.05
N GLY A 217 5.26 -22.84 -6.35
CA GLY A 217 5.07 -24.20 -6.85
C GLY A 217 3.87 -24.94 -6.25
N GLY A 218 2.82 -24.21 -5.84
CA GLY A 218 1.64 -24.75 -5.15
C GLY A 218 1.57 -24.53 -3.64
N MET A 219 2.60 -23.92 -3.03
CA MET A 219 2.51 -23.40 -1.65
C MET A 219 1.52 -22.22 -1.56
N ALA A 220 1.15 -21.82 -0.34
CA ALA A 220 0.13 -20.80 -0.15
C ALA A 220 0.62 -19.41 -0.61
N TYR A 221 -0.24 -18.73 -1.35
CA TYR A 221 -0.02 -17.36 -1.80
C TYR A 221 -0.96 -16.40 -1.08
N ILE A 222 -0.42 -15.30 -0.55
CA ILE A 222 -1.19 -14.14 -0.08
C ILE A 222 -1.10 -13.05 -1.14
N ALA A 223 -2.21 -12.83 -1.85
CA ALA A 223 -2.29 -11.85 -2.92
C ALA A 223 -2.55 -10.44 -2.34
N PRO A 224 -1.79 -9.42 -2.73
CA PRO A 224 -2.00 -8.05 -2.28
C PRO A 224 -3.16 -7.40 -3.03
N VAL A 225 -3.90 -6.56 -2.34
CA VAL A 225 -4.91 -5.66 -2.92
C VAL A 225 -4.80 -4.30 -2.24
N SER A 226 -4.69 -3.24 -3.02
CA SER A 226 -4.63 -1.87 -2.51
C SER A 226 -5.31 -0.88 -3.45
N PRO A 227 -5.99 0.16 -2.95
CA PRO A 227 -6.73 1.08 -3.81
C PRO A 227 -5.88 2.19 -4.41
N TRP A 228 -4.92 2.73 -3.65
CA TRP A 228 -4.22 3.97 -3.95
C TRP A 228 -2.81 3.96 -3.41
N PHE A 229 -1.92 4.83 -3.87
CA PHE A 229 -0.63 5.08 -3.23
C PHE A 229 -0.17 6.49 -3.52
N PHE A 230 0.10 7.25 -2.46
CA PHE A 230 0.71 8.57 -2.55
C PHE A 230 1.37 8.94 -1.22
N THR A 231 2.60 9.44 -1.29
CA THR A 231 3.36 9.92 -0.13
C THR A 231 4.05 11.23 -0.47
N HIS A 232 4.14 12.15 0.51
CA HIS A 232 4.64 13.51 0.30
C HIS A 232 5.31 14.12 1.54
N PHE A 233 6.22 13.37 2.13
CA PHE A 233 7.06 13.78 3.25
C PHE A 233 8.29 14.57 2.76
N GLY A 234 8.38 15.83 3.18
CA GLY A 234 9.51 16.73 2.89
C GLY A 234 10.59 16.71 3.97
N PRO A 235 11.37 17.81 4.11
CA PRO A 235 12.44 17.93 5.11
C PRO A 235 11.93 18.04 6.55
N GLU A 236 10.62 18.15 6.77
CA GLU A 236 10.02 18.19 8.11
C GLU A 236 10.14 16.85 8.88
N VAL A 237 10.44 15.75 8.19
CA VAL A 237 10.69 14.43 8.79
C VAL A 237 12.06 13.87 8.40
N SER A 238 12.60 12.95 9.20
CA SER A 238 13.87 12.28 8.92
C SER A 238 13.79 11.20 7.85
N TYR A 239 12.57 10.79 7.45
CA TYR A 239 12.27 9.72 6.50
C TYR A 239 11.55 10.26 5.25
N SER A 240 12.09 11.33 4.65
CA SER A 240 11.46 12.01 3.51
C SER A 240 11.16 11.04 2.35
N LYS A 241 10.02 11.27 1.69
CA LYS A 241 9.40 10.37 0.72
C LYS A 241 8.46 11.16 -0.20
N ASN A 242 8.62 11.10 -1.53
CA ASN A 242 7.78 11.88 -2.44
C ASN A 242 7.51 11.18 -3.80
N TRP A 243 6.48 10.34 -3.88
CA TRP A 243 6.06 9.66 -5.12
C TRP A 243 4.63 9.13 -5.03
N ASN A 244 4.11 8.66 -6.15
CA ASN A 244 2.86 7.90 -6.27
C ASN A 244 3.05 6.65 -7.15
N PHE A 245 2.13 5.71 -7.05
CA PHE A 245 2.00 4.60 -8.01
C PHE A 245 0.70 4.73 -8.80
N PRO A 246 0.64 4.21 -10.04
CA PRO A 246 -0.60 4.15 -10.81
C PRO A 246 -1.71 3.44 -10.03
N SER A 247 -2.79 4.17 -9.77
CA SER A 247 -3.85 3.72 -8.85
C SER A 247 -5.28 3.90 -9.36
N ASP A 248 -5.50 4.80 -10.32
CA ASP A 248 -6.78 5.14 -10.98
C ASP A 248 -7.96 4.17 -10.75
N LEU A 249 -8.15 3.15 -11.60
CA LEU A 249 -9.16 2.09 -11.43
C LEU A 249 -8.60 0.81 -10.79
N LEU A 250 -7.42 0.88 -10.17
CA LEU A 250 -6.69 -0.29 -9.66
C LEU A 250 -7.53 -1.08 -8.67
N TRP A 251 -8.20 -0.43 -7.72
CA TRP A 251 -9.03 -1.12 -6.71
C TRP A 251 -10.07 -2.05 -7.34
N PHE A 252 -10.86 -1.52 -8.29
CA PHE A 252 -11.91 -2.28 -8.97
C PHE A 252 -11.33 -3.40 -9.84
N ASN A 253 -10.31 -3.08 -10.64
CA ASN A 253 -9.68 -4.06 -11.53
C ASN A 253 -9.04 -5.19 -10.73
N ARG A 254 -8.33 -4.84 -9.65
CA ARG A 254 -7.63 -5.79 -8.80
C ARG A 254 -8.57 -6.76 -8.11
N TRP A 255 -9.71 -6.30 -7.59
CA TRP A 255 -10.70 -7.20 -7.01
C TRP A 255 -11.27 -8.20 -8.03
N ASN A 256 -11.45 -7.80 -9.30
CA ASN A 256 -11.83 -8.73 -10.36
C ASN A 256 -10.72 -9.75 -10.67
N GLU A 257 -9.46 -9.31 -10.70
CA GLU A 257 -8.30 -10.20 -10.85
C GLU A 257 -8.22 -11.22 -9.71
N ILE A 258 -8.49 -10.82 -8.46
CA ILE A 258 -8.52 -11.74 -7.31
C ILE A 258 -9.58 -12.84 -7.46
N LEU A 259 -10.78 -12.49 -7.95
CA LEU A 259 -11.83 -13.49 -8.22
C LEU A 259 -11.46 -14.46 -9.34
N ALA A 260 -10.59 -14.04 -10.27
CA ALA A 260 -10.03 -14.91 -11.30
C ALA A 260 -8.87 -15.78 -10.78
N LEU A 261 -7.92 -15.17 -10.05
CA LEU A 261 -6.73 -15.80 -9.49
C LEU A 261 -7.08 -16.85 -8.42
N LYS A 262 -8.13 -16.59 -7.63
CA LYS A 262 -8.61 -17.45 -6.54
C LYS A 262 -7.49 -17.89 -5.58
N PRO A 263 -6.64 -16.95 -5.09
CA PRO A 263 -5.59 -17.29 -4.14
C PRO A 263 -6.17 -17.90 -2.86
N ARG A 264 -5.31 -18.54 -2.06
CA ARG A 264 -5.73 -19.03 -0.74
C ARG A 264 -6.01 -17.85 0.20
N PHE A 265 -5.17 -16.82 0.15
CA PHE A 265 -5.28 -15.65 1.01
C PHE A 265 -5.21 -14.37 0.20
N VAL A 266 -5.87 -13.33 0.74
CA VAL A 266 -5.78 -11.96 0.25
C VAL A 266 -5.37 -11.09 1.42
N GLU A 267 -4.45 -10.16 1.22
CA GLU A 267 -4.16 -9.12 2.21
C GLU A 267 -4.40 -7.74 1.60
N ILE A 268 -5.25 -6.97 2.26
CA ILE A 268 -5.49 -5.57 1.92
C ILE A 268 -4.38 -4.73 2.52
N VAL A 269 -3.65 -4.02 1.67
CA VAL A 269 -2.55 -3.13 2.02
C VAL A 269 -3.04 -1.71 1.79
N THR A 270 -3.62 -1.02 2.78
CA THR A 270 -3.64 -1.30 4.23
C THR A 270 -4.95 -0.86 4.87
N TRP A 271 -5.15 -1.21 6.15
CA TRP A 271 -6.21 -0.63 6.97
C TRP A 271 -5.95 0.84 7.32
N ASN A 272 -4.77 1.20 7.82
CA ASN A 272 -4.52 2.51 8.45
C ASN A 272 -3.16 3.15 8.13
N ASP A 273 -2.51 2.82 7.02
CA ASP A 273 -1.32 3.57 6.59
C ASP A 273 -1.72 4.87 5.89
N TYR A 274 -1.85 5.93 6.67
CA TYR A 274 -2.22 7.26 6.22
C TYR A 274 -1.09 7.98 5.48
N GLY A 275 0.17 7.75 5.89
CA GLY A 275 1.37 8.31 5.29
C GLY A 275 1.57 7.97 3.82
N GLU A 276 1.20 6.75 3.43
CA GLU A 276 1.30 6.29 2.04
C GLU A 276 -0.05 6.32 1.31
N SER A 277 -1.07 6.93 1.93
CA SER A 277 -2.40 7.20 1.36
C SER A 277 -3.15 5.95 0.86
N HIS A 278 -2.81 4.78 1.38
CA HIS A 278 -3.39 3.51 0.94
C HIS A 278 -4.22 2.79 2.01
N TYR A 279 -4.62 3.54 3.03
CA TYR A 279 -5.61 3.13 4.00
C TYR A 279 -6.99 2.96 3.35
N ILE A 280 -7.74 1.98 3.84
CA ILE A 280 -9.19 1.85 3.60
C ILE A 280 -10.01 2.08 4.87
N GLY A 281 -9.35 2.08 6.04
CA GLY A 281 -9.97 2.31 7.33
C GLY A 281 -10.34 3.78 7.56
N PRO A 282 -11.20 4.06 8.54
CA PRO A 282 -11.68 5.43 8.80
C PRO A 282 -10.59 6.36 9.34
N LEU A 283 -10.57 7.61 8.90
CA LEU A 283 -9.77 8.70 9.46
C LEU A 283 -10.03 8.93 10.96
N ASN A 284 -11.26 8.68 11.41
CA ASN A 284 -11.65 8.82 12.81
C ASN A 284 -11.24 7.63 13.70
N SER A 285 -10.44 6.69 13.18
CA SER A 285 -9.77 5.66 13.98
C SER A 285 -8.62 6.28 14.79
N PRO A 286 -8.52 6.09 16.12
CA PRO A 286 -7.47 6.72 16.93
C PRO A 286 -6.05 6.39 16.45
N HIS A 287 -5.27 7.41 16.13
CA HIS A 287 -3.87 7.30 15.73
C HIS A 287 -3.10 8.59 16.05
N THR A 288 -1.77 8.50 16.07
CA THR A 288 -0.86 9.65 16.09
C THR A 288 -0.49 10.09 14.68
N ASP A 289 -0.32 11.38 14.49
CA ASP A 289 0.10 11.97 13.22
C ASP A 289 1.57 11.66 12.91
N ASP A 290 1.81 10.88 11.86
CA ASP A 290 3.13 10.57 11.29
C ASP A 290 3.65 11.70 10.37
N GLY A 291 2.90 12.79 10.22
CA GLY A 291 3.19 13.92 9.34
C GLY A 291 2.31 13.96 8.10
N ALA A 292 1.42 12.97 7.90
CA ALA A 292 0.57 12.85 6.72
C ALA A 292 -0.69 13.71 6.76
N SER A 293 -1.06 14.22 7.93
CA SER A 293 -2.32 14.94 8.13
C SER A 293 -2.55 16.11 7.16
N LYS A 294 -1.49 16.71 6.63
CA LYS A 294 -1.53 17.80 5.64
C LYS A 294 -2.04 17.38 4.24
N TRP A 295 -1.98 16.09 3.87
CA TRP A 295 -2.64 15.57 2.66
C TRP A 295 -3.78 14.59 2.93
N VAL A 296 -3.90 14.10 4.16
CA VAL A 296 -4.93 13.14 4.61
C VAL A 296 -6.18 13.84 5.14
N ASN A 297 -6.07 15.04 5.71
CA ASN A 297 -7.23 15.77 6.19
C ASN A 297 -8.26 15.97 5.07
N ASP A 298 -9.53 15.71 5.38
CA ASP A 298 -10.64 15.79 4.42
C ASP A 298 -10.52 14.84 3.20
N MET A 299 -9.92 13.66 3.39
CA MET A 299 -9.78 12.60 2.39
C MET A 299 -10.28 11.23 2.92
N PRO A 300 -11.59 11.08 3.21
CA PRO A 300 -12.11 9.77 3.60
C PRO A 300 -11.94 8.75 2.47
N HIS A 301 -11.64 7.50 2.85
CA HIS A 301 -11.44 6.36 1.95
C HIS A 301 -12.48 5.23 2.17
N ASP A 302 -13.48 5.48 3.00
CA ASP A 302 -14.47 4.48 3.43
C ASP A 302 -15.30 3.90 2.28
N GLY A 303 -15.53 4.65 1.20
CA GLY A 303 -16.21 4.10 0.01
C GLY A 303 -15.48 2.92 -0.63
N TRP A 304 -14.16 2.80 -0.47
CA TRP A 304 -13.45 1.60 -0.92
C TRP A 304 -13.77 0.36 -0.07
N LEU A 305 -14.18 0.54 1.19
CA LEU A 305 -14.72 -0.54 2.02
C LEU A 305 -16.03 -1.07 1.43
N ASP A 306 -16.91 -0.19 0.96
CA ASP A 306 -18.21 -0.57 0.39
C ASP A 306 -18.03 -1.39 -0.89
N ILE A 307 -17.06 -1.01 -1.74
CA ILE A 307 -16.65 -1.86 -2.89
C ILE A 307 -16.15 -3.22 -2.41
N SER A 308 -15.29 -3.27 -1.38
CA SER A 308 -14.64 -4.53 -0.96
C SER A 308 -15.64 -5.60 -0.49
N LYS A 309 -16.74 -5.19 0.14
CA LYS A 309 -17.69 -6.10 0.81
C LYS A 309 -18.27 -7.19 -0.11
N PRO A 310 -18.91 -6.89 -1.25
CA PRO A 310 -19.42 -7.92 -2.15
C PRO A 310 -18.30 -8.73 -2.82
N TYR A 311 -17.11 -8.16 -3.04
CA TYR A 311 -15.97 -8.89 -3.60
C TYR A 311 -15.36 -9.88 -2.60
N ILE A 312 -15.23 -9.51 -1.33
CA ILE A 312 -14.80 -10.42 -0.26
C ILE A 312 -15.79 -11.57 -0.12
N ALA A 313 -17.10 -11.28 -0.15
CA ALA A 313 -18.13 -12.32 -0.10
C ALA A 313 -18.05 -13.28 -1.31
N ALA A 314 -17.87 -12.75 -2.52
CA ALA A 314 -17.67 -13.54 -3.74
C ALA A 314 -16.39 -14.39 -3.69
N PHE A 315 -15.28 -13.81 -3.24
CA PHE A 315 -14.00 -14.50 -3.09
C PHE A 315 -14.16 -15.70 -2.15
N LYS A 316 -14.76 -15.48 -0.97
CA LYS A 316 -15.02 -16.54 0.01
C LYS A 316 -15.96 -17.62 -0.52
N ALA A 317 -16.98 -17.24 -1.30
CA ALA A 317 -17.86 -18.18 -1.98
C ALA A 317 -17.16 -18.98 -3.10
N GLY A 318 -16.05 -18.47 -3.62
CA GLY A 318 -15.36 -19.02 -4.80
C GLY A 318 -16.01 -18.61 -6.12
N ASP A 319 -16.83 -17.57 -6.08
CA ASP A 319 -17.49 -16.98 -7.25
C ASP A 319 -16.49 -16.21 -8.11
N SER A 320 -16.86 -15.97 -9.36
CA SER A 320 -16.05 -15.20 -10.32
C SER A 320 -16.66 -13.83 -10.64
N SER A 321 -17.66 -13.42 -9.87
CA SER A 321 -18.29 -12.09 -9.94
C SER A 321 -18.92 -11.72 -8.59
N PRO A 322 -18.92 -10.43 -8.21
CA PRO A 322 -19.59 -9.95 -7.00
C PRO A 322 -21.12 -9.82 -7.14
N THR A 323 -21.69 -9.98 -8.34
CA THR A 323 -23.10 -9.63 -8.64
C THR A 323 -24.11 -10.23 -7.65
N ASN A 324 -23.94 -11.48 -7.25
CA ASN A 324 -24.87 -12.16 -6.33
C ASN A 324 -24.76 -11.68 -4.88
N HIS A 325 -23.75 -10.87 -4.57
CA HIS A 325 -23.48 -10.31 -3.24
C HIS A 325 -23.80 -8.82 -3.16
N ILE A 326 -24.37 -8.24 -4.22
CA ILE A 326 -24.84 -6.86 -4.28
C ILE A 326 -26.36 -6.86 -4.05
N SER A 327 -26.79 -6.30 -2.91
CA SER A 327 -28.19 -6.31 -2.46
C SER A 327 -28.88 -4.95 -2.53
N SER A 328 -28.14 -3.88 -2.80
CA SER A 328 -28.63 -2.50 -2.87
C SER A 328 -27.83 -1.73 -3.91
N ASP A 329 -28.48 -0.72 -4.51
CA ASP A 329 -27.79 0.17 -5.43
C ASP A 329 -26.86 1.12 -4.68
N GLU A 330 -25.65 1.25 -5.18
CA GLU A 330 -24.64 2.15 -4.64
C GLU A 330 -23.76 2.70 -5.75
N LEU A 331 -23.35 3.96 -5.63
CA LEU A 331 -22.26 4.54 -6.42
C LEU A 331 -21.12 4.88 -5.48
N VAL A 332 -19.93 4.40 -5.78
CA VAL A 332 -18.69 4.81 -5.12
C VAL A 332 -17.89 5.60 -6.12
N TYR A 333 -17.37 6.77 -5.73
CA TYR A 333 -16.62 7.64 -6.61
C TYR A 333 -15.37 8.19 -5.92
N TRP A 334 -14.35 8.48 -6.70
CA TRP A 334 -13.14 9.11 -6.20
C TRP A 334 -12.44 9.97 -7.24
N TYR A 335 -11.64 10.92 -6.75
CA TYR A 335 -10.84 11.83 -7.56
C TYR A 335 -9.81 12.55 -6.68
N ARG A 336 -8.79 13.11 -7.33
CA ARG A 336 -7.85 14.04 -6.69
C ARG A 336 -8.50 15.41 -6.46
N PRO A 337 -8.10 16.16 -5.42
CA PRO A 337 -8.69 17.47 -5.11
C PRO A 337 -8.38 18.55 -6.15
N ALA A 338 -7.40 18.33 -7.02
CA ALA A 338 -6.97 19.26 -8.05
C ALA A 338 -6.46 18.51 -9.29
N PRO A 339 -6.52 19.12 -10.49
CA PRO A 339 -5.85 18.60 -11.67
C PRO A 339 -4.36 18.39 -11.42
N ARG A 340 -3.77 17.30 -11.95
CA ARG A 340 -2.36 16.94 -11.73
C ARG A 340 -1.36 18.01 -12.18
N GLY A 341 -1.79 18.87 -13.11
CA GLY A 341 -0.99 19.94 -13.70
C GLY A 341 -1.05 21.27 -12.96
N VAL A 342 -1.77 21.38 -11.82
CA VAL A 342 -1.68 22.59 -10.99
C VAL A 342 -0.22 22.85 -10.61
N ASP A 343 0.16 24.11 -10.46
CA ASP A 343 1.51 24.50 -10.06
C ASP A 343 1.52 24.93 -8.60
N CYS A 344 2.23 24.15 -7.78
CA CYS A 344 2.40 24.37 -6.34
C CYS A 344 3.85 24.68 -5.97
N ASP A 345 4.75 24.89 -6.93
CA ASP A 345 6.20 24.96 -6.70
C ASP A 345 6.58 26.02 -5.66
N SER A 346 5.90 27.16 -5.68
CA SER A 346 6.19 28.27 -4.76
C SER A 346 5.80 27.99 -3.30
N THR A 347 4.86 27.07 -3.06
CA THR A 347 4.29 26.80 -1.73
C THR A 347 4.54 25.39 -1.21
N ASP A 348 5.00 24.48 -2.05
CA ASP A 348 5.14 23.06 -1.72
C ASP A 348 6.39 22.74 -0.89
N THR A 349 6.27 21.80 0.06
CA THR A 349 7.36 21.43 0.98
C THR A 349 8.49 20.64 0.32
N CYS A 350 8.19 19.86 -0.73
CA CYS A 350 9.15 18.97 -1.39
C CYS A 350 10.00 19.65 -2.48
N MET A 351 9.89 20.97 -2.61
CA MET A 351 10.65 21.78 -3.59
C MET A 351 12.05 22.16 -3.12
N VAL A 352 12.59 21.47 -2.11
CA VAL A 352 13.92 21.66 -1.54
C VAL A 352 14.59 20.32 -1.24
N PRO A 353 15.91 20.27 -1.06
CA PRO A 353 16.59 19.05 -0.62
C PRO A 353 16.06 18.55 0.73
N ALA A 354 15.98 17.23 0.89
CA ALA A 354 15.59 16.56 2.14
C ALA A 354 16.41 15.27 2.33
N ASN A 355 16.18 14.54 3.42
CA ASN A 355 16.88 13.27 3.63
C ASN A 355 16.46 12.25 2.55
N ASN A 356 17.42 11.79 1.75
CA ASN A 356 17.19 10.76 0.74
C ASN A 356 18.02 9.49 0.97
N GLY A 357 18.38 9.18 2.23
CA GLY A 357 19.14 7.97 2.56
C GLY A 357 18.46 6.67 2.14
N SER A 358 17.13 6.68 2.02
CA SER A 358 16.31 5.57 1.52
C SER A 358 16.22 5.49 -0.01
N GLY A 359 16.62 6.54 -0.74
CA GLY A 359 16.39 6.65 -2.19
C GLY A 359 14.91 6.89 -2.58
N ASN A 360 14.07 7.27 -1.62
CA ASN A 360 12.62 7.42 -1.79
C ASN A 360 12.16 8.89 -1.88
N TYR A 361 13.06 9.86 -1.71
CA TYR A 361 12.74 11.28 -1.84
C TYR A 361 13.12 11.80 -3.22
N PHE A 362 12.12 12.25 -3.98
CA PHE A 362 12.28 12.95 -5.25
C PHE A 362 11.99 14.43 -5.01
N MET A 363 12.99 15.29 -5.17
CA MET A 363 12.80 16.73 -5.01
C MET A 363 11.94 17.26 -6.16
N GLY A 364 10.81 17.89 -5.86
CA GLY A 364 9.87 18.40 -6.86
C GLY A 364 8.44 17.93 -6.62
N ARG A 365 7.65 17.95 -7.70
CA ARG A 365 6.36 17.25 -7.77
C ARG A 365 6.57 15.74 -7.53
N PRO A 366 5.62 15.03 -6.91
CA PRO A 366 5.78 13.61 -6.61
C PRO A 366 6.15 12.78 -7.85
N ASP A 367 7.20 11.96 -7.77
CA ASP A 367 7.56 11.04 -8.85
C ASP A 367 6.37 10.15 -9.24
N GLY A 368 6.18 9.93 -10.54
CA GLY A 368 5.04 9.17 -11.08
C GLY A 368 3.75 9.96 -11.33
N TRP A 369 3.68 11.25 -10.98
CA TRP A 369 2.46 12.06 -11.10
C TRP A 369 1.85 12.09 -12.51
N GLU A 370 2.65 11.91 -13.56
CA GLU A 370 2.20 11.85 -14.95
C GLU A 370 1.33 10.62 -15.25
N SER A 371 1.45 9.57 -14.45
CA SER A 371 0.66 8.35 -14.60
C SER A 371 -0.77 8.48 -14.07
N MET A 372 -1.03 9.50 -13.25
CA MET A 372 -2.31 9.70 -12.58
C MET A 372 -3.27 10.48 -13.49
N ALA A 373 -4.40 9.90 -13.87
CA ALA A 373 -5.34 10.53 -14.81
C ALA A 373 -6.15 11.66 -14.18
N ASP A 374 -6.41 12.75 -14.92
CA ASP A 374 -7.34 13.83 -14.49
C ASP A 374 -8.79 13.40 -14.72
N SER A 375 -9.27 12.53 -13.82
CA SER A 375 -10.58 11.91 -13.95
C SER A 375 -11.34 11.81 -12.62
N VAL A 376 -12.66 11.73 -12.74
CA VAL A 376 -13.59 11.28 -11.71
C VAL A 376 -13.91 9.82 -12.00
N PHE A 377 -13.51 8.94 -11.09
CA PHE A 377 -13.74 7.51 -11.21
C PHE A 377 -15.05 7.17 -10.50
N VAL A 378 -15.87 6.31 -11.12
CA VAL A 378 -17.15 5.87 -10.56
C VAL A 378 -17.26 4.36 -10.69
N VAL A 379 -17.49 3.68 -9.57
CA VAL A 379 -17.91 2.28 -9.51
C VAL A 379 -19.37 2.24 -9.12
N SER A 380 -20.20 1.62 -9.97
CA SER A 380 -21.60 1.37 -9.70
C SER A 380 -21.78 -0.08 -9.24
N LEU A 381 -22.44 -0.28 -8.10
CA LEU A 381 -22.92 -1.56 -7.61
C LEU A 381 -24.44 -1.54 -7.77
N LEU A 382 -24.98 -2.13 -8.83
CA LEU A 382 -26.41 -2.02 -9.15
C LEU A 382 -27.13 -3.37 -9.07
N THR A 383 -28.35 -3.35 -8.55
CA THR A 383 -29.24 -4.52 -8.49
C THR A 383 -29.93 -4.80 -9.83
N SER A 384 -30.10 -3.78 -10.66
CA SER A 384 -30.59 -3.86 -12.04
C SER A 384 -29.92 -2.78 -12.89
N PRO A 385 -29.85 -2.95 -14.23
CA PRO A 385 -29.25 -1.93 -15.11
C PRO A 385 -29.87 -0.55 -14.93
N ALA A 386 -29.08 0.50 -15.15
CA ALA A 386 -29.51 1.90 -15.06
C ALA A 386 -28.60 2.81 -15.89
N THR A 387 -29.08 4.02 -16.18
CA THR A 387 -28.22 5.11 -16.63
C THR A 387 -27.57 5.75 -15.41
N VAL A 388 -26.24 5.83 -15.38
CA VAL A 388 -25.50 6.63 -14.40
C VAL A 388 -25.18 7.99 -15.03
N GLN A 389 -25.54 9.05 -14.32
CA GLN A 389 -25.26 10.42 -14.67
C GLN A 389 -24.19 10.98 -13.73
N VAL A 390 -23.18 11.63 -14.30
CA VAL A 390 -22.10 12.30 -13.57
C VAL A 390 -21.99 13.72 -14.08
N ASN A 391 -22.21 14.71 -13.23
CA ASN A 391 -21.96 16.12 -13.52
C ASN A 391 -20.62 16.49 -12.92
N SER A 392 -19.60 16.63 -13.76
CA SER A 392 -18.25 17.03 -13.37
C SER A 392 -17.99 18.48 -13.76
N GLY A 393 -17.93 19.37 -12.77
CA GLY A 393 -17.66 20.79 -12.99
C GLY A 393 -18.62 21.50 -13.95
N GLY A 394 -19.88 21.06 -14.04
CA GLY A 394 -20.89 21.62 -14.93
C GLY A 394 -21.09 20.87 -16.26
N THR A 395 -20.24 19.89 -16.56
CA THR A 395 -20.43 19.00 -17.72
C THR A 395 -21.08 17.71 -17.31
N VAL A 396 -22.24 17.40 -17.90
CA VAL A 396 -23.01 16.19 -17.62
C VAL A 396 -22.59 15.07 -18.55
N TYR A 397 -22.20 13.93 -17.99
CA TYR A 397 -21.87 12.69 -18.67
C TYR A 397 -22.88 11.62 -18.30
N ASN A 398 -23.42 10.93 -19.30
CA ASN A 398 -24.33 9.80 -19.09
C ASN A 398 -23.72 8.53 -19.68
N TYR A 399 -23.87 7.41 -18.97
CA TYR A 399 -23.52 6.09 -19.47
C TYR A 399 -24.45 5.01 -18.90
N GLU A 400 -24.64 3.94 -19.66
CA GLU A 400 -25.38 2.77 -19.21
C GLU A 400 -24.48 1.88 -18.34
N ALA A 401 -24.95 1.54 -17.14
CA ALA A 401 -24.32 0.63 -16.21
C ALA A 401 -25.15 -0.65 -16.07
N PRO A 402 -24.55 -1.85 -16.18
CA PRO A 402 -25.26 -3.12 -15.98
C PRO A 402 -25.61 -3.35 -14.51
N ALA A 403 -26.42 -4.38 -14.25
CA ALA A 403 -26.49 -4.97 -12.91
C ALA A 403 -25.13 -5.60 -12.52
N GLY A 404 -24.82 -5.59 -11.23
CA GLY A 404 -23.53 -5.99 -10.69
C GLY A 404 -22.60 -4.80 -10.49
N ALA A 405 -21.30 -5.09 -10.42
CA ALA A 405 -20.26 -4.07 -10.29
C ALA A 405 -19.74 -3.65 -11.67
N SER A 406 -19.64 -2.35 -11.93
CA SER A 406 -18.98 -1.82 -13.13
C SER A 406 -18.30 -0.49 -12.84
N ALA A 407 -17.23 -0.17 -13.58
CA ALA A 407 -16.48 1.08 -13.41
C ALA A 407 -16.53 1.95 -14.67
N LYS A 408 -16.47 3.27 -14.47
CA LYS A 408 -16.31 4.27 -15.53
C LYS A 408 -15.38 5.38 -15.08
N GLU A 409 -14.55 5.83 -16.01
CA GLU A 409 -13.72 7.02 -15.88
C GLU A 409 -14.39 8.19 -16.59
N ILE A 410 -14.55 9.31 -15.89
CA ILE A 410 -15.20 10.53 -16.38
C ILE A 410 -14.17 11.67 -16.39
N PRO A 411 -14.05 12.47 -17.46
CA PRO A 411 -13.12 13.60 -17.48
C PRO A 411 -13.35 14.55 -16.30
N MET A 412 -12.28 14.91 -15.62
CA MET A 412 -12.31 15.81 -14.46
C MET A 412 -12.65 17.25 -14.87
N GLY A 413 -13.72 17.79 -14.30
CA GLY A 413 -14.06 19.21 -14.32
C GLY A 413 -13.85 19.86 -12.95
N VAL A 414 -13.26 21.06 -12.92
CA VAL A 414 -13.12 21.88 -11.70
C VAL A 414 -14.49 22.31 -11.18
N GLY A 415 -14.67 22.25 -9.86
CA GLY A 415 -15.88 22.62 -9.13
C GLY A 415 -16.54 21.44 -8.43
N SER A 416 -17.84 21.57 -8.17
CA SER A 416 -18.68 20.53 -7.58
C SER A 416 -18.83 19.31 -8.48
N GLN A 417 -18.98 18.14 -7.87
CA GLN A 417 -19.18 16.85 -8.54
C GLN A 417 -20.50 16.24 -8.06
N SER A 418 -21.44 15.98 -8.95
CA SER A 418 -22.71 15.33 -8.58
C SER A 418 -23.02 14.11 -9.43
N PHE A 419 -23.77 13.19 -8.84
CA PHE A 419 -24.00 11.85 -9.39
C PHE A 419 -25.47 11.48 -9.24
N ALA A 420 -25.98 10.69 -10.19
CA ALA A 420 -27.32 10.13 -10.12
C ALA A 420 -27.41 8.77 -10.81
N VAL A 421 -28.30 7.92 -10.30
CA VAL A 421 -28.79 6.71 -10.97
C VAL A 421 -30.20 6.98 -11.47
N VAL A 422 -30.42 6.78 -12.77
CA VAL A 422 -31.70 7.05 -13.44
C VAL A 422 -32.23 5.76 -14.07
N ARG A 423 -33.49 5.44 -13.77
CA ARG A 423 -34.22 4.32 -14.38
C ARG A 423 -35.59 4.79 -14.84
N ASP A 424 -35.96 4.45 -16.07
CA ASP A 424 -37.26 4.85 -16.66
C ASP A 424 -37.53 6.36 -16.57
N GLY A 425 -36.47 7.18 -16.68
CA GLY A 425 -36.54 8.64 -16.55
C GLY A 425 -36.71 9.17 -15.12
N GLN A 426 -36.67 8.30 -14.10
CA GLN A 426 -36.75 8.67 -12.69
C GLN A 426 -35.39 8.51 -12.00
N THR A 427 -34.98 9.51 -11.24
CA THR A 427 -33.80 9.43 -10.39
C THR A 427 -34.08 8.57 -9.17
N THR A 428 -33.39 7.44 -9.04
CA THR A 428 -33.56 6.50 -7.91
C THR A 428 -32.52 6.71 -6.81
N LEU A 429 -31.38 7.32 -7.15
CA LEU A 429 -30.30 7.66 -6.23
C LEU A 429 -29.60 8.92 -6.76
N SER A 430 -29.25 9.87 -5.89
CA SER A 430 -28.49 11.05 -6.29
C SER A 430 -27.82 11.74 -5.12
N GLY A 431 -26.76 12.48 -5.39
CA GLY A 431 -26.14 13.38 -4.43
C GLY A 431 -24.94 14.12 -5.03
N THR A 432 -24.40 15.05 -4.25
CA THR A 432 -23.21 15.83 -4.59
C THR A 432 -22.11 15.48 -3.61
N SER A 433 -20.89 15.38 -4.10
CA SER A 433 -19.71 15.18 -3.25
C SER A 433 -19.47 16.38 -2.34
N LEU A 434 -18.98 16.13 -1.12
CA LEU A 434 -18.62 17.19 -0.16
C LEU A 434 -17.38 17.99 -0.59
N LYS A 435 -16.44 17.35 -1.29
CA LYS A 435 -15.17 17.97 -1.67
C LYS A 435 -15.22 18.48 -3.11
N GLU A 436 -15.05 19.77 -3.32
CA GLU A 436 -14.90 20.31 -4.68
C GLU A 436 -13.51 20.02 -5.25
N ILE A 437 -13.44 19.87 -6.57
CA ILE A 437 -12.17 19.87 -7.30
C ILE A 437 -11.78 21.33 -7.53
N ILE A 438 -10.63 21.76 -7.04
CA ILE A 438 -10.18 23.15 -7.16
C ILE A 438 -9.10 23.28 -8.24
N ASN A 439 -8.98 24.49 -8.81
CA ASN A 439 -7.83 24.88 -9.59
C ASN A 439 -6.81 25.58 -8.69
N GLY A 440 -6.18 24.81 -7.78
CA GLY A 440 -5.25 25.34 -6.79
C GLY A 440 -4.65 24.25 -5.90
N CYS A 441 -3.75 24.66 -5.02
CA CYS A 441 -2.99 23.76 -4.16
C CYS A 441 -3.69 23.58 -2.80
N VAL A 442 -4.05 22.35 -2.45
CA VAL A 442 -4.60 22.04 -1.12
C VAL A 442 -3.50 22.25 -0.09
N CYS A 443 -3.68 23.23 0.79
CA CYS A 443 -2.68 23.65 1.77
C CYS A 443 -1.30 23.98 1.17
N GLY A 444 -1.29 24.49 -0.06
CA GLY A 444 -0.06 24.83 -0.76
C GLY A 444 0.74 23.63 -1.27
N LEU A 445 0.19 22.40 -1.20
CA LEU A 445 0.87 21.15 -1.57
C LEU A 445 0.37 20.55 -2.88
N TYR A 446 1.24 19.77 -3.52
CA TYR A 446 0.92 18.75 -4.52
C TYR A 446 0.20 17.56 -3.86
N ASN A 447 -1.07 17.74 -3.51
CA ASN A 447 -1.87 16.67 -2.90
C ASN A 447 -2.43 15.70 -3.96
N PHE A 448 -1.79 14.53 -4.10
CA PHE A 448 -2.23 13.43 -4.96
C PHE A 448 -3.01 12.34 -4.21
N ASN A 449 -3.41 12.57 -2.96
CA ASN A 449 -4.35 11.69 -2.28
C ASN A 449 -5.73 11.76 -2.95
N ALA A 450 -6.54 10.71 -2.80
CA ALA A 450 -7.89 10.66 -3.34
C ALA A 450 -8.92 11.08 -2.28
N TYR A 451 -9.92 11.84 -2.69
CA TYR A 451 -11.17 11.90 -1.96
C TYR A 451 -12.07 10.78 -2.45
N VAL A 452 -12.61 9.96 -1.54
CA VAL A 452 -13.55 8.89 -1.86
C VAL A 452 -14.91 9.23 -1.24
N GLY A 453 -15.97 9.10 -2.01
CA GLY A 453 -17.33 9.29 -1.53
C GLY A 453 -18.27 8.24 -2.07
N THR A 454 -19.45 8.16 -1.48
CA THR A 454 -20.48 7.19 -1.83
C THR A 454 -21.85 7.84 -2.01
N LEU A 455 -22.72 7.15 -2.73
CA LEU A 455 -24.17 7.35 -2.75
C LEU A 455 -24.85 6.00 -2.50
N PRO A 456 -25.74 5.85 -1.51
CA PRO A 456 -26.08 6.85 -0.49
C PRO A 456 -24.84 7.34 0.28
N ALA A 457 -24.88 8.58 0.78
CA ALA A 457 -23.74 9.16 1.47
C ALA A 457 -23.34 8.31 2.69
N GLY A 458 -22.05 8.03 2.80
CA GLY A 458 -21.43 7.35 3.93
C GLY A 458 -21.49 8.15 5.23
N PHE A 459 -20.78 7.68 6.25
CA PHE A 459 -20.70 8.39 7.53
C PHE A 459 -19.69 9.55 7.44
N ASN A 460 -19.81 10.52 8.34
CA ASN A 460 -18.82 11.59 8.41
C ASN A 460 -17.53 11.04 8.99
N ASP A 461 -16.48 11.03 8.17
CA ASP A 461 -15.16 10.54 8.54
C ASP A 461 -14.13 11.68 8.49
N PHE A 462 -13.44 11.88 9.60
CA PHE A 462 -12.55 13.02 9.80
C PHE A 462 -11.41 12.66 10.75
N LEU A 463 -10.25 13.29 10.56
CA LEU A 463 -9.11 13.10 11.45
C LEU A 463 -9.43 13.59 12.87
N LEU A 464 -9.09 12.77 13.85
CA LEU A 464 -9.12 13.16 15.26
C LEU A 464 -7.99 14.16 15.57
N GLN A 465 -8.09 14.83 16.72
CA GLN A 465 -7.15 15.88 17.11
C GLN A 465 -5.68 15.43 17.15
N ASP A 466 -5.41 14.21 17.64
CA ASP A 466 -4.05 13.64 17.70
C ASP A 466 -3.49 13.36 16.29
N GLY A 467 -4.36 12.98 15.36
CA GLY A 467 -4.04 12.81 13.94
C GLY A 467 -3.83 14.13 13.19
N LEU A 468 -3.97 15.28 13.86
CA LEU A 468 -3.69 16.62 13.31
C LEU A 468 -2.51 17.30 14.02
N SER A 469 -1.82 16.59 14.92
CA SER A 469 -0.81 17.18 15.82
C SER A 469 0.44 17.72 15.09
N SER A 470 0.76 17.17 13.92
CA SER A 470 1.89 17.59 13.06
C SER A 470 1.43 18.35 11.81
N PHE A 471 0.15 18.67 11.68
CA PHE A 471 -0.44 19.26 10.47
C PHE A 471 0.27 20.50 9.92
N LYS A 472 0.72 21.40 10.80
CA LYS A 472 1.43 22.63 10.38
C LYS A 472 2.91 22.42 10.08
N GLN A 473 3.48 21.25 10.37
CA GLN A 473 4.91 20.98 10.16
C GLN A 473 5.19 20.82 8.66
N GLY A 474 6.19 21.55 8.15
CA GLY A 474 6.53 21.56 6.72
C GLY A 474 5.61 22.41 5.84
N LEU A 475 4.41 22.79 6.30
CA LEU A 475 3.51 23.65 5.52
C LEU A 475 4.07 25.07 5.39
N ARG A 476 4.20 25.55 4.15
CA ARG A 476 4.55 26.95 3.87
C ARG A 476 3.32 27.85 3.87
N ASP A 477 2.16 27.31 3.47
CA ASP A 477 0.88 28.01 3.55
C ASP A 477 0.36 28.03 4.99
N GLN A 478 0.43 29.21 5.62
CA GLN A 478 -0.02 29.43 7.00
C GLN A 478 -1.54 29.61 7.13
N SER A 479 -2.28 29.67 6.01
CA SER A 479 -3.73 29.82 6.02
C SER A 479 -4.46 28.53 6.41
N CYS A 480 -3.85 27.37 6.14
CA CYS A 480 -4.42 26.08 6.49
C CYS A 480 -4.48 25.84 8.01
N GLN A 481 -5.63 25.33 8.46
CA GLN A 481 -5.90 25.06 9.87
C GLN A 481 -5.93 23.56 10.16
N PRO A 482 -5.43 23.13 11.33
CA PRO A 482 -5.40 21.73 11.77
C PRO A 482 -6.79 21.35 12.28
N SER A 483 -7.77 21.36 11.37
CA SER A 483 -9.17 21.06 11.64
C SER A 483 -9.82 20.48 10.39
N PRO A 484 -10.69 19.47 10.53
CA PRO A 484 -11.53 19.01 9.41
C PRO A 484 -12.35 20.17 8.84
N SER A 485 -12.41 20.27 7.52
CA SER A 485 -13.10 21.36 6.83
C SER A 485 -14.32 20.91 6.02
N LEU A 486 -14.46 19.60 5.76
CA LEU A 486 -15.65 19.07 5.13
C LEU A 486 -16.85 19.22 6.07
N GLY A 487 -17.85 19.97 5.62
CA GLY A 487 -19.16 20.04 6.26
C GLY A 487 -19.98 18.77 6.03
N THR A 488 -21.18 18.73 6.60
CA THR A 488 -22.17 17.67 6.36
C THR A 488 -23.13 17.99 5.22
N VAL A 489 -23.06 19.22 4.71
CA VAL A 489 -23.92 19.72 3.63
C VAL A 489 -23.05 19.85 2.38
N PRO A 490 -23.34 19.09 1.32
CA PRO A 490 -22.62 19.23 0.06
C PRO A 490 -22.79 20.63 -0.54
N PRO A 491 -21.81 21.09 -1.35
CA PRO A 491 -22.01 22.25 -2.21
C PRO A 491 -23.19 22.02 -3.17
N ALA A 492 -23.72 23.12 -3.72
CA ALA A 492 -24.81 23.03 -4.68
C ALA A 492 -24.37 22.23 -5.91
N ALA A 493 -25.26 21.37 -6.43
CA ALA A 493 -24.97 20.66 -7.67
C ALA A 493 -24.62 21.67 -8.79
N PRO A 494 -23.63 21.37 -9.65
CA PRO A 494 -23.24 22.31 -10.70
C PRO A 494 -24.40 22.58 -11.65
N SER A 495 -24.61 23.85 -12.00
CA SER A 495 -25.50 24.20 -13.11
C SER A 495 -24.97 23.58 -14.40
N SER A 496 -25.78 22.76 -15.08
CA SER A 496 -25.39 22.09 -16.30
C SER A 496 -25.14 23.10 -17.43
N SER A 497 -23.94 23.12 -17.99
CA SER A 497 -23.59 23.95 -19.15
C SER A 497 -23.51 23.14 -20.45
N THR A 498 -23.14 21.86 -20.35
CA THR A 498 -22.95 20.94 -21.49
C THR A 498 -23.38 19.52 -21.11
N SER A 499 -23.91 18.75 -22.05
CA SER A 499 -24.29 17.34 -21.85
C SER A 499 -23.72 16.45 -22.95
N THR A 500 -23.09 15.35 -22.55
CA THR A 500 -22.50 14.33 -23.44
C THR A 500 -22.95 12.94 -22.98
N THR A 501 -23.18 12.04 -23.94
CA THR A 501 -23.47 10.63 -23.67
C THR A 501 -22.31 9.80 -24.17
N PHE A 502 -21.73 8.96 -23.32
CA PHE A 502 -20.71 8.02 -23.77
C PHE A 502 -21.36 6.95 -24.68
N PRO A 503 -20.69 6.52 -25.75
CA PRO A 503 -21.17 5.40 -26.54
C PRO A 503 -21.35 4.18 -25.65
N SER A 504 -22.47 3.47 -25.80
CA SER A 504 -22.69 2.20 -25.13
C SER A 504 -21.64 1.19 -25.63
N SER A 505 -21.00 0.49 -24.70
CA SER A 505 -20.18 -0.67 -25.04
C SER A 505 -21.07 -1.71 -25.74
N PRO A 506 -20.64 -2.32 -26.86
CA PRO A 506 -21.46 -3.30 -27.54
C PRO A 506 -21.75 -4.50 -26.61
N SER A 507 -23.02 -4.89 -26.53
CA SER A 507 -23.46 -6.05 -25.76
C SER A 507 -22.75 -7.31 -26.28
N SER A 508 -21.79 -7.84 -25.51
CA SER A 508 -21.19 -9.14 -25.81
C SER A 508 -22.19 -10.25 -25.50
N THR A 509 -22.99 -10.61 -26.50
CA THR A 509 -23.76 -11.86 -26.50
C THR A 509 -22.80 -12.99 -26.86
N THR A 510 -22.10 -13.56 -25.88
CA THR A 510 -21.42 -14.85 -26.07
C THR A 510 -22.34 -15.97 -25.60
N ASP A 511 -22.79 -16.74 -26.59
CA ASP A 511 -23.52 -18.00 -26.48
C ASP A 511 -22.71 -19.02 -25.63
N PRO A 512 -23.27 -19.61 -24.55
CA PRO A 512 -22.55 -20.54 -23.69
C PRO A 512 -22.45 -21.90 -24.38
N GLY A 513 -21.51 -22.03 -25.31
CA GLY A 513 -21.37 -23.26 -26.06
C GLY A 513 -20.26 -23.26 -27.10
N LYS A 514 -19.00 -23.16 -26.67
CA LYS A 514 -17.85 -23.91 -27.21
C LYS A 514 -16.53 -23.42 -26.60
N CYS A 515 -15.83 -24.31 -25.91
CA CYS A 515 -14.41 -24.15 -25.62
C CYS A 515 -13.63 -24.03 -26.93
N SER A 516 -12.82 -22.99 -27.08
CA SER A 516 -11.71 -22.96 -28.04
C SER A 516 -10.61 -22.05 -27.50
N ASN A 517 -9.43 -22.65 -27.35
CA ASN A 517 -8.20 -22.01 -26.90
C ASN A 517 -7.79 -20.91 -27.88
N ALA A 518 -7.77 -19.65 -27.43
CA ALA A 518 -6.97 -18.59 -28.04
C ALA A 518 -6.67 -17.53 -26.96
N PRO A 519 -5.42 -17.05 -26.83
CA PRO A 519 -5.05 -16.05 -25.85
C PRO A 519 -5.60 -14.68 -26.25
N SER A 520 -6.32 -14.02 -25.33
CA SER A 520 -6.84 -12.67 -25.52
C SER A 520 -5.69 -11.66 -25.55
N THR A 521 -5.32 -11.20 -26.74
CA THR A 521 -4.46 -10.02 -26.92
C THR A 521 -5.33 -8.77 -26.88
N VAL A 522 -5.16 -7.94 -25.87
CA VAL A 522 -5.77 -6.59 -25.82
C VAL A 522 -4.93 -5.69 -26.73
N VAL A 523 -5.52 -5.24 -27.84
CA VAL A 523 -4.91 -4.24 -28.73
C VAL A 523 -5.29 -2.85 -28.23
N VAL A 524 -4.34 -2.15 -27.61
CA VAL A 524 -4.47 -0.72 -27.30
C VAL A 524 -4.03 0.07 -28.54
N THR A 525 -4.95 0.81 -29.15
CA THR A 525 -4.62 1.73 -30.25
C THR A 525 -4.31 3.10 -29.66
N VAL A 526 -3.04 3.50 -29.66
CA VAL A 526 -2.61 4.86 -29.27
C VAL A 526 -2.52 5.73 -30.52
N THR A 527 -3.33 6.77 -30.60
CA THR A 527 -3.19 7.83 -31.62
C THR A 527 -2.23 8.90 -31.10
N ILE A 528 -1.02 8.96 -31.67
CA ILE A 528 -0.05 10.03 -31.37
C ILE A 528 -0.27 11.19 -32.33
N THR A 529 -0.68 12.34 -31.79
CA THR A 529 -0.67 13.62 -32.53
C THR A 529 0.63 14.34 -32.22
N GLN A 530 1.53 14.47 -33.22
CA GLN A 530 2.76 15.24 -33.09
C GLN A 530 2.49 16.74 -33.23
N THR A 531 2.99 17.53 -32.30
CA THR A 531 3.04 19.01 -32.40
C THR A 531 4.48 19.45 -32.67
N PRO A 532 4.76 20.41 -33.59
CA PRO A 532 6.12 20.80 -33.98
C PRO A 532 6.86 21.61 -32.89
N PRO A 533 8.22 21.64 -32.92
CA PRO A 533 9.02 22.33 -31.91
C PRO A 533 9.04 23.85 -32.12
N ALA A 534 8.86 24.60 -31.03
CA ALA A 534 9.00 26.04 -30.99
C ALA A 534 10.46 26.48 -30.74
N SER A 535 10.83 27.56 -31.41
CA SER A 535 12.14 28.19 -31.50
C SER A 535 12.63 28.90 -30.23
N THR A 536 13.93 28.77 -29.96
CA THR A 536 14.74 29.54 -29.01
C THR A 536 14.72 31.07 -29.26
N PRO A 537 14.76 31.89 -28.19
CA PRO A 537 15.29 33.25 -28.25
C PRO A 537 16.70 33.35 -27.67
N THR A 538 17.53 34.10 -28.38
CA THR A 538 18.87 34.59 -28.07
C THR A 538 18.87 35.86 -27.19
N GLY A 539 19.95 36.03 -26.41
CA GLY A 539 20.46 37.33 -25.91
C GLY A 539 20.23 37.55 -24.41
N GLY A 540 21.19 37.98 -23.58
CA GLY A 540 22.54 38.48 -23.79
C GLY A 540 23.24 38.62 -22.42
N GLY A 541 24.58 38.67 -22.42
CA GLY A 541 25.39 38.75 -21.20
C GLY A 541 25.40 40.13 -20.54
N ASN A 542 25.91 40.21 -19.30
CA ASN A 542 27.22 40.82 -18.98
C ASN A 542 27.42 40.92 -17.43
N GLY A 543 28.68 40.77 -16.99
CA GLY A 543 29.24 41.21 -15.68
C GLY A 543 28.96 40.27 -14.49
N GLY A 544 29.93 39.76 -13.72
CA GLY A 544 31.28 40.24 -13.41
C GLY A 544 31.31 40.72 -11.95
N GLY A 545 31.98 39.98 -11.06
CA GLY A 545 32.20 40.39 -9.66
C GLY A 545 32.67 39.27 -8.74
N ASP A 546 33.99 39.14 -8.59
CA ASP A 546 34.68 38.41 -7.53
C ASP A 546 34.28 38.93 -6.14
N ASN A 547 34.18 38.05 -5.14
CA ASN A 547 34.98 38.22 -3.91
C ASN A 547 35.06 36.95 -3.06
N SER A 548 36.27 36.73 -2.57
CA SER A 548 36.73 35.64 -1.70
C SER A 548 36.44 35.87 -0.22
N GLY A 549 36.43 34.78 0.56
CA GLY A 549 36.43 34.74 2.04
C GLY A 549 35.40 33.70 2.50
N GLY A 550 35.76 32.49 2.96
CA GLY A 550 36.81 32.17 3.90
C GLY A 550 36.26 32.36 5.31
N ASP A 551 35.64 31.31 5.87
CA ASP A 551 35.85 30.99 7.29
C ASP A 551 35.45 29.55 7.62
N ASP A 552 36.48 28.87 8.14
CA ASP A 552 36.48 27.64 8.88
C ASP A 552 35.82 27.88 10.24
N SER A 553 34.87 27.04 10.63
CA SER A 553 34.50 26.84 12.04
C SER A 553 33.69 25.57 12.22
N SER A 554 34.41 24.44 12.23
CA SER A 554 34.14 23.43 13.26
C SER A 554 34.81 23.90 14.57
N PRO A 555 34.29 23.60 15.77
CA PRO A 555 34.63 22.29 16.34
C PRO A 555 33.61 21.66 17.33
N GLY A 556 33.53 20.32 17.23
CA GLY A 556 33.52 19.36 18.37
C GLY A 556 32.15 18.88 18.84
N GLY A 557 31.84 17.59 19.01
CA GLY A 557 32.58 16.31 18.95
C GLY A 557 31.63 15.22 19.52
N GLY A 558 31.78 13.91 19.37
CA GLY A 558 32.79 13.07 18.74
C GLY A 558 32.32 11.60 18.80
N GLY A 559 32.76 10.81 17.83
CA GLY A 559 32.49 9.37 17.72
C GLY A 559 33.23 8.85 16.49
N GLY A 560 34.53 8.56 16.65
CA GLY A 560 35.45 8.25 15.56
C GLY A 560 35.11 6.95 14.83
N GLY A 561 34.32 7.03 13.78
CA GLY A 561 34.23 5.99 12.76
C GLY A 561 35.51 6.00 11.92
N ARG A 562 36.31 4.95 12.02
CA ARG A 562 37.43 4.77 11.09
C ARG A 562 36.84 4.47 9.71
N THR A 563 37.18 5.27 8.71
CA THR A 563 36.75 5.01 7.31
C THR A 563 37.79 4.15 6.60
N CYS A 564 37.40 3.50 5.51
CA CYS A 564 38.37 2.78 4.70
C CYS A 564 39.34 3.79 4.06
N ILE A 565 40.64 3.53 4.18
CA ILE A 565 41.72 4.37 3.62
C ILE A 565 42.67 3.57 2.71
N ALA A 566 42.44 2.28 2.56
CA ALA A 566 43.07 1.44 1.55
C ALA A 566 42.17 0.24 1.26
N GLY A 567 42.05 -0.14 0.00
CA GLY A 567 41.26 -1.29 -0.43
C GLY A 567 41.83 -1.94 -1.68
N THR A 568 41.35 -3.14 -1.97
CA THR A 568 41.75 -3.92 -3.14
C THR A 568 40.54 -4.51 -3.83
N GLY A 569 40.69 -4.93 -5.07
CA GLY A 569 39.63 -5.53 -5.89
C GLY A 569 40.23 -6.58 -6.82
N SER A 570 39.39 -7.45 -7.37
CA SER A 570 39.83 -8.47 -8.33
C SER A 570 39.77 -7.95 -9.78
N ASN A 571 40.62 -8.49 -10.66
CA ASN A 571 40.64 -8.13 -12.09
C ASN A 571 40.75 -6.60 -12.30
N ASN A 572 39.91 -6.03 -13.16
CA ASN A 572 39.93 -4.61 -13.49
C ASN A 572 39.47 -3.69 -12.35
N HIS A 573 38.95 -4.23 -11.24
CA HIS A 573 38.65 -3.47 -10.03
C HIS A 573 39.88 -3.13 -9.19
N ALA A 574 41.02 -3.81 -9.39
CA ALA A 574 42.19 -3.65 -8.50
C ALA A 574 42.68 -2.20 -8.41
N GLY A 575 42.82 -1.51 -9.55
CA GLY A 575 43.25 -0.12 -9.61
C GLY A 575 42.19 0.84 -9.07
N LEU A 576 40.92 0.61 -9.41
CA LEU A 576 39.80 1.44 -8.97
C LEU A 576 39.59 1.36 -7.46
N CYS A 577 39.56 0.16 -6.89
CA CYS A 577 39.44 -0.03 -5.46
C CYS A 577 40.64 0.54 -4.69
N SER A 578 41.86 0.38 -5.22
CA SER A 578 43.04 0.99 -4.59
C SER A 578 42.97 2.52 -4.56
N PHE A 579 42.35 3.15 -5.56
CA PHE A 579 42.21 4.60 -5.65
C PHE A 579 41.02 5.10 -4.82
N CYS A 580 39.82 4.59 -5.08
CA CYS A 580 38.58 5.04 -4.45
C CYS A 580 38.57 4.80 -2.94
N CYS A 581 39.02 3.62 -2.49
CA CYS A 581 39.03 3.28 -1.06
C CYS A 581 40.02 4.14 -0.26
N LYS A 582 41.01 4.77 -0.91
CA LYS A 582 41.91 5.73 -0.24
C LYS A 582 41.19 6.99 0.23
N TYR A 583 40.13 7.37 -0.47
CA TYR A 583 39.35 8.59 -0.22
C TYR A 583 37.99 8.28 0.41
N GLY A 584 37.84 7.11 1.04
CA GLY A 584 36.63 6.72 1.76
C GLY A 584 35.50 6.16 0.90
N TYR A 585 35.65 6.11 -0.43
CA TYR A 585 34.68 5.47 -1.32
C TYR A 585 35.08 4.02 -1.60
N CYS A 586 34.64 3.09 -0.74
CA CYS A 586 35.01 1.68 -0.81
C CYS A 586 33.77 0.76 -0.76
N PRO A 587 32.99 0.67 -1.86
CA PRO A 587 31.78 -0.13 -1.89
C PRO A 587 32.08 -1.63 -1.68
N SER A 588 31.37 -2.25 -0.73
CA SER A 588 31.42 -3.69 -0.48
C SER A 588 30.85 -4.45 -1.68
N GLY A 589 31.57 -5.48 -2.14
CA GLY A 589 31.24 -6.23 -3.36
C GLY A 589 32.42 -6.17 -4.34
N PRO A 590 32.55 -5.11 -5.15
CA PRO A 590 33.68 -4.95 -6.07
C PRO A 590 35.01 -4.68 -5.35
N CYS A 591 34.97 -4.08 -4.14
CA CYS A 591 36.14 -3.76 -3.33
C CYS A 591 36.12 -4.44 -1.97
N THR A 592 37.31 -4.76 -1.46
CA THR A 592 37.57 -5.21 -0.09
C THR A 592 38.47 -4.19 0.60
N CYS A 593 38.00 -3.62 1.72
CA CYS A 593 38.82 -2.72 2.52
C CYS A 593 39.98 -3.48 3.19
N THR A 594 41.20 -2.99 3.05
CA THR A 594 42.41 -3.58 3.63
C THR A 594 42.97 -2.77 4.79
N GLN A 595 42.58 -1.49 4.92
CA GLN A 595 43.00 -0.64 6.03
C GLN A 595 41.94 0.42 6.38
N TYR A 596 41.67 0.58 7.67
CA TYR A 596 40.79 1.62 8.21
C TYR A 596 41.60 2.68 8.97
N GLY A 597 41.26 3.96 8.78
CA GLY A 597 41.95 5.08 9.41
C GLY A 597 41.14 6.38 9.38
N SER A 598 41.82 7.49 9.67
CA SER A 598 41.21 8.82 9.60
C SER A 598 40.91 9.19 8.15
N ALA A 599 39.76 9.82 7.91
CA ALA A 599 39.37 10.24 6.57
C ALA A 599 40.45 11.11 5.93
N VAL A 600 40.87 10.72 4.73
CA VAL A 600 41.75 11.53 3.89
C VAL A 600 40.87 12.55 3.16
N PRO A 601 41.22 13.85 3.15
CA PRO A 601 40.46 14.83 2.38
C PRO A 601 40.32 14.41 0.92
N GLY A 602 39.12 14.52 0.37
CA GLY A 602 38.84 14.21 -1.03
C GLY A 602 39.68 15.08 -1.98
N LEU A 603 40.04 14.53 -3.14
CA LEU A 603 40.61 15.34 -4.21
C LEU A 603 39.54 16.29 -4.77
N PRO A 604 39.91 17.45 -5.34
CA PRO A 604 38.97 18.27 -6.07
C PRO A 604 38.31 17.47 -7.20
N SER A 605 37.04 17.75 -7.44
CA SER A 605 36.33 17.25 -8.62
C SER A 605 36.90 17.92 -9.88
N THR A 606 37.10 17.12 -10.93
CA THR A 606 37.56 17.54 -12.24
C THR A 606 36.42 17.71 -13.23
N GLY A 607 35.20 17.28 -12.86
CA GLY A 607 34.00 17.29 -13.69
C GLY A 607 34.01 16.20 -14.77
N ILE A 608 34.95 15.25 -14.72
CA ILE A 608 35.07 14.20 -15.72
C ILE A 608 34.13 13.04 -15.36
N HIS A 609 33.10 12.86 -16.19
CA HIS A 609 32.13 11.78 -16.02
C HIS A 609 32.68 10.46 -16.58
N GLY A 610 33.09 9.57 -15.66
CA GLY A 610 33.53 8.21 -15.98
C GLY A 610 32.40 7.20 -15.97
N VAL A 611 32.36 6.32 -16.97
CA VAL A 611 31.47 5.16 -17.04
C VAL A 611 32.27 3.88 -17.29
N PRO A 612 31.70 2.69 -17.03
CA PRO A 612 32.38 1.42 -17.30
C PRO A 612 32.82 1.31 -18.76
N LEU A 613 33.99 0.67 -18.97
CA LEU A 613 34.42 0.27 -20.30
C LEU A 613 33.39 -0.72 -20.90
N VAL A 614 33.21 -0.68 -22.23
CA VAL A 614 32.27 -1.57 -22.92
C VAL A 614 32.68 -3.03 -22.66
N GLY A 615 31.78 -3.80 -22.06
CA GLY A 615 32.00 -5.21 -21.69
C GLY A 615 32.20 -5.43 -20.18
N GLU A 616 32.39 -4.36 -19.40
CA GLU A 616 32.32 -4.41 -17.94
C GLU A 616 30.87 -4.19 -17.47
N ASP A 617 30.50 -4.80 -16.34
CA ASP A 617 29.17 -4.70 -15.76
C ASP A 617 29.01 -3.46 -14.84
N ASP A 618 27.82 -3.29 -14.26
CA ASP A 618 27.47 -2.09 -13.48
C ASP A 618 28.21 -1.99 -12.14
N SER A 619 28.95 -3.02 -11.69
CA SER A 619 29.80 -2.92 -10.49
C SER A 619 30.92 -1.89 -10.64
N TYR A 620 31.26 -1.51 -11.86
CA TYR A 620 32.25 -0.49 -12.18
C TYR A 620 31.66 0.93 -12.20
N LEU A 621 30.34 1.10 -12.25
CA LEU A 621 29.72 2.41 -12.55
C LEU A 621 30.06 3.46 -11.48
N GLY A 622 29.84 3.12 -10.21
CA GLY A 622 30.16 4.02 -9.10
C GLY A 622 31.67 4.29 -8.96
N LEU A 623 32.49 3.24 -9.17
CA LEU A 623 33.94 3.34 -9.09
C LEU A 623 34.53 4.18 -10.22
N CYS A 624 34.07 4.02 -11.46
CA CYS A 624 34.48 4.82 -12.61
C CYS A 624 34.00 6.26 -12.48
N SER A 625 32.76 6.49 -12.02
CA SER A 625 32.26 7.84 -11.79
C SER A 625 33.11 8.59 -10.77
N PHE A 626 33.39 7.97 -9.62
CA PHE A 626 34.20 8.59 -8.58
C PHE A 626 35.67 8.76 -8.99
N ALA A 627 36.28 7.72 -9.57
CA ALA A 627 37.69 7.74 -9.91
C ALA A 627 38.00 8.75 -11.03
N CYS A 628 37.20 8.76 -12.10
CA CYS A 628 37.41 9.68 -13.22
C CYS A 628 37.16 11.13 -12.80
N ASP A 629 36.13 11.39 -11.98
CA ASP A 629 35.88 12.74 -11.47
C ASP A 629 37.03 13.26 -10.59
N HIS A 630 37.78 12.36 -9.95
CA HIS A 630 38.95 12.72 -9.13
C HIS A 630 40.30 12.51 -9.83
N GLY A 631 40.32 12.46 -11.17
CA GLY A 631 41.54 12.50 -11.98
C GLY A 631 42.23 11.14 -12.19
N TYR A 632 41.60 10.02 -11.83
CA TYR A 632 42.07 8.67 -12.11
C TYR A 632 41.06 7.90 -12.95
N CYS A 633 41.24 7.92 -14.28
CA CYS A 633 40.33 7.25 -15.22
C CYS A 633 41.09 6.17 -16.02
N PRO A 634 41.30 4.96 -15.47
CA PRO A 634 42.09 3.94 -16.12
C PRO A 634 41.35 3.39 -17.36
N PRO A 635 41.92 3.48 -18.58
CA PRO A 635 41.24 3.08 -19.81
C PRO A 635 41.00 1.57 -19.91
N THR A 636 41.59 0.79 -19.01
CA THR A 636 41.40 -0.66 -18.88
C THR A 636 40.12 -1.04 -18.13
N ALA A 637 39.45 -0.09 -17.47
CA ALA A 637 38.24 -0.34 -16.69
C ALA A 637 37.15 0.72 -16.91
N CYS A 638 37.54 1.96 -17.25
CA CYS A 638 36.64 3.09 -17.41
C CYS A 638 36.85 3.77 -18.77
N ARG A 639 35.81 4.47 -19.22
CA ARG A 639 35.86 5.42 -20.34
C ARG A 639 35.16 6.71 -19.92
N VAL A 640 35.53 7.81 -20.55
CA VAL A 640 34.81 9.08 -20.38
C VAL A 640 33.51 9.01 -21.19
N ALA A 641 32.40 9.44 -20.57
CA ALA A 641 31.06 9.45 -21.15
C ALA A 641 30.91 10.51 -22.25
#